data_AF-A0A928ZLE4-F1
#
_entry.id   AF-A0A928ZLE4-F1
#
_cell.length_a   1.000
_cell.length_b   1.000
_cell.length_c   1.000
_cell.angle_alpha   90.00
_cell.angle_beta   90.00
_cell.angle_gamma   90.00
#
_symmetry.space_group_name_H-M   'P 1'
#
loop_
_entity.id
_entity.type
_entity.pdbx_description
1 polymer ?
#
loop_
_entity_poly.entity_id
_entity_poly.type
_entity_poly.pdbx_seq_one_letter_code
_entity_poly.pdbx_strand_id
1 'polypeptide(L)'
;MANQIGYISNKITPEELFSQKIYWLNQLSLEIPETNFITDYVRPIKSTGRNQHIEFELPQDLSQSLINLANNSYLSIYVVLLAVLNTLLSKYTGNNQIIVGSPVPKHQANENLVNQILPVHFHLEKTLTFTDLIFQTKQTLIDAYSHPNYHPEEILNLLNIPQNVNRHPIFDIVFLLENIHDNYYLNNCQNDITFSFLVTENVIKGKVEYKDQLFRDKSIKLIIESYSQILTQICQNPHQKISDISCITPTQQQQLLTEFNNNLKSFPVDKSLHQLFADQVQRTPNHTAVICGDNQFTYQQLNEKANQLARLLCSCGVKPGEFIGIIKQRDVNFLIAILAILKSGGVYVPIDSTYPPDRIKYMVSNSQVKFLLTDSTCDLTECLSDCPQLKHLIFLDINSDKSTLRGIVDTQIYHLLDFANLSPENLEINVSGIDPAYMIYTSGSTGLPKGAIIRHGGAINHIYAQFDVLELTEDLTFLQSAPASSDISVWQFLAPLLIGGKTIIIDTATVCDPQRLFECIQSQKITIIELVPTILTSLINYVGNLSTDARLLPHLKWMMVTGESVSVELVNKWLKFYPQTKVVNAYGPTEAADDITQLIIDHPLPENLCTVPIGKPLANLNLYILDSQMQLLPIGFPGEICVSGFGVGLGYWQNQISTKSSFIPNPFINYAKALPGTNTDFIYKTGDLGRWLPDGNIEFLGRIDHQVKIRGFRIELGEIETLLNQHPAVDDCVVVTHKEAQGNLQLVAYVVANHQSVVSISELRNFLKEKLPDYMVPAAFMMLEALPLAPSGKVDRKALPQPDHLRPELESAYVMPQTEIEKVITTVWQKALNVEKVGIEDNFFELGGHSLIMLQIYSQLRELLPKKLSLMEMFKYPTVSTLAKFLSEESNSDFIRENDESSKKIAAGKQRLKQRLQQKK
;
A
#
# COMPACT_ATOMS: atom_id res chain seq x y z
N MET A 1 46.93 37.35 6.88
CA MET A 1 46.78 38.73 6.35
C MET A 1 45.71 39.45 7.17
N ALA A 2 46.09 39.87 8.38
CA ALA A 2 45.26 40.70 9.24
C ALA A 2 45.65 42.17 9.03
N ASN A 3 44.68 43.07 9.07
CA ASN A 3 44.75 44.52 8.85
C ASN A 3 44.56 44.99 7.41
N GLN A 4 43.29 45.03 6.93
CA GLN A 4 42.79 46.08 6.03
C GLN A 4 41.28 45.92 5.75
N ILE A 5 40.41 46.13 6.74
CA ILE A 5 39.04 46.58 6.47
C ILE A 5 38.68 47.57 7.58
N GLY A 6 38.47 48.83 7.20
CA GLY A 6 38.06 49.90 8.10
C GLY A 6 36.63 49.71 8.60
N TYR A 7 36.36 50.29 9.77
CA TYR A 7 35.01 50.47 10.31
C TYR A 7 34.08 51.07 9.25
N ILE A 8 33.09 50.29 8.78
CA ILE A 8 31.97 50.81 7.98
C ILE A 8 30.85 51.16 8.95
N SER A 9 30.52 52.45 9.01
CA SER A 9 29.31 52.95 9.65
C SER A 9 28.07 52.46 8.90
N ASN A 10 27.25 51.62 9.52
CA ASN A 10 26.04 51.05 8.91
C ASN A 10 24.93 52.11 8.72
N LYS A 11 24.84 52.69 7.53
CA LYS A 11 23.56 52.99 6.89
C LYS A 11 23.53 52.24 5.56
N ILE A 12 22.91 51.06 5.57
CA ILE A 12 22.66 50.26 4.37
C ILE A 12 21.79 51.10 3.42
N THR A 13 22.19 51.17 2.16
CA THR A 13 21.42 51.90 1.15
C THR A 13 20.20 51.09 0.69
N PRO A 14 19.11 51.73 0.24
CA PRO A 14 17.97 51.02 -0.34
C PRO A 14 18.34 50.11 -1.52
N GLU A 15 19.35 50.48 -2.31
CA GLU A 15 19.85 49.67 -3.43
C GLU A 15 20.57 48.40 -2.96
N GLU A 16 21.42 48.49 -1.92
CA GLU A 16 22.06 47.32 -1.31
C GLU A 16 21.02 46.37 -0.70
N LEU A 17 20.02 46.92 0.01
CA LEU A 17 18.94 46.12 0.58
C LEU A 17 18.12 45.42 -0.53
N PHE A 18 17.82 46.12 -1.63
CA PHE A 18 17.12 45.52 -2.77
C PHE A 18 17.95 44.43 -3.48
N SER A 19 19.27 44.61 -3.60
CA SER A 19 20.17 43.59 -4.15
C SER A 19 20.19 42.32 -3.28
N GLN A 20 20.24 42.47 -1.95
CA GLN A 20 20.13 41.35 -1.00
C GLN A 20 18.77 40.65 -1.08
N LYS A 21 17.69 41.39 -1.30
CA LYS A 21 16.36 40.81 -1.56
C LYS A 21 16.37 39.89 -2.78
N ILE A 22 16.93 40.37 -3.89
CA ILE A 22 17.02 39.61 -5.14
C ILE A 22 17.86 38.35 -4.95
N TYR A 23 18.97 38.44 -4.20
CA TYR A 23 19.78 37.27 -3.88
C TYR A 23 18.94 36.18 -3.18
N TRP A 24 18.24 36.50 -2.08
CA TRP A 24 17.45 35.51 -1.35
C TRP A 24 16.29 34.95 -2.15
N LEU A 25 15.63 35.77 -2.97
CA LEU A 25 14.62 35.30 -3.91
C LEU A 25 15.24 34.32 -4.91
N ASN A 26 16.39 34.63 -5.51
CA ASN A 26 17.03 33.71 -6.46
C ASN A 26 17.49 32.40 -5.81
N GLN A 27 17.96 32.45 -4.56
CA GLN A 27 18.41 31.25 -3.84
C GLN A 27 17.25 30.35 -3.40
N LEU A 28 16.09 30.91 -3.03
CA LEU A 28 15.01 30.17 -2.34
C LEU A 28 13.64 30.19 -3.06
N SER A 29 13.53 30.82 -4.24
CA SER A 29 12.29 30.85 -5.05
C SER A 29 12.01 29.55 -5.81
N LEU A 30 13.03 28.70 -5.99
CA LEU A 30 12.88 27.34 -6.47
C LEU A 30 12.54 26.48 -5.25
N GLU A 31 11.49 25.66 -5.37
CA GLU A 31 10.95 24.73 -4.35
C GLU A 31 11.94 24.43 -3.21
N ILE A 32 11.64 24.90 -1.99
CA ILE A 32 12.50 24.68 -0.83
C ILE A 32 12.66 23.17 -0.64
N PRO A 33 13.87 22.61 -0.79
CA PRO A 33 14.08 21.19 -0.68
C PRO A 33 13.69 20.71 0.72
N GLU A 34 12.91 19.62 0.80
CA GLU A 34 12.65 18.94 2.06
C GLU A 34 13.95 18.28 2.54
N THR A 35 14.68 18.98 3.41
CA THR A 35 15.93 18.50 4.06
C THR A 35 15.67 17.78 5.38
N ASN A 36 14.49 17.18 5.46
CA ASN A 36 13.91 16.79 6.73
C ASN A 36 14.41 15.41 7.14
N PHE A 37 15.00 15.30 8.32
CA PHE A 37 15.22 14.00 8.94
C PHE A 37 13.88 13.34 9.25
N ILE A 38 13.82 12.03 9.05
CA ILE A 38 12.64 11.25 9.40
C ILE A 38 12.64 11.09 10.91
N THR A 39 11.59 11.60 11.54
CA THR A 39 11.42 11.54 12.99
C THR A 39 10.95 10.14 13.40
N ASP A 40 11.44 9.68 14.55
CA ASP A 40 11.01 8.40 15.13
C ASP A 40 9.64 8.55 15.81
N TYR A 41 9.33 9.75 16.28
CA TYR A 41 8.10 10.08 16.97
C TYR A 41 7.31 11.18 16.24
N VAL A 42 5.99 11.13 16.40
CA VAL A 42 5.07 12.12 15.83
C VAL A 42 5.38 13.49 16.42
N ARG A 43 5.58 14.49 15.56
CA ARG A 43 5.84 15.86 16.01
C ARG A 43 4.63 16.41 16.79
N PRO A 44 4.83 16.88 18.03
CA PRO A 44 3.74 17.42 18.84
C PRO A 44 3.29 18.82 18.38
N ILE A 45 2.02 19.15 18.64
CA ILE A 45 1.39 20.46 18.31
C ILE A 45 1.93 21.61 19.18
N LYS A 46 2.58 21.30 20.31
CA LYS A 46 3.37 22.26 21.08
C LYS A 46 4.69 21.61 21.44
N SER A 47 5.79 22.27 21.13
CA SER A 47 7.10 21.78 21.55
C SER A 47 7.21 21.84 23.07
N THR A 48 7.33 20.66 23.70
CA THR A 48 7.49 20.51 25.16
C THR A 48 8.75 19.74 25.53
N GLY A 49 9.44 19.19 24.53
CA GLY A 49 10.61 18.33 24.66
C GLY A 49 11.85 19.04 25.21
N ARG A 50 12.73 18.25 25.82
CA ARG A 50 14.06 18.70 26.26
C ARG A 50 15.04 18.45 25.12
N ASN A 51 16.01 19.33 24.96
CA ASN A 51 17.14 19.03 24.08
C ASN A 51 18.01 17.97 24.76
N GLN A 52 18.23 16.85 24.07
CA GLN A 52 19.25 15.87 24.41
C GLN A 52 20.47 16.12 23.52
N HIS A 53 21.61 15.56 23.91
CA HIS A 53 22.81 15.66 23.10
C HIS A 53 23.66 14.41 23.18
N ILE A 54 24.41 14.16 22.11
CA ILE A 54 25.44 13.12 22.04
C ILE A 54 26.76 13.80 21.69
N GLU A 55 27.75 13.64 22.56
CA GLU A 55 29.13 14.06 22.30
C GLU A 55 29.93 12.90 21.70
N PHE A 56 30.85 13.24 20.81
CA PHE A 56 31.78 12.30 20.21
C PHE A 56 33.12 12.99 19.94
N GLU A 57 34.20 12.20 19.96
CA GLU A 57 35.55 12.68 19.70
C GLU A 57 36.11 11.94 18.49
N LEU A 58 36.67 12.70 17.53
CA LEU A 58 37.35 12.08 16.39
C LEU A 58 38.74 11.59 16.81
N PRO A 59 39.19 10.40 16.36
CA PRO A 59 40.55 9.94 16.62
C PRO A 59 41.59 11.01 16.25
N GLN A 60 42.67 11.11 17.04
CA GLN A 60 43.68 12.15 16.87
C GLN A 60 44.27 12.19 15.45
N ASP A 61 44.57 11.02 14.87
CA ASP A 61 45.10 10.92 13.50
C ASP A 61 44.12 11.46 12.45
N LEU A 62 42.81 11.21 12.65
CA LEU A 62 41.76 11.73 11.77
C LEU A 62 41.60 13.25 11.94
N SER A 63 41.60 13.73 13.18
CA SER A 63 41.55 15.16 13.50
C SER A 63 42.68 15.93 12.82
N GLN A 64 43.91 15.43 12.95
CA GLN A 64 45.08 16.04 12.32
C GLN A 64 45.00 15.99 10.80
N SER A 65 44.52 14.88 10.23
CA SER A 65 44.33 14.73 8.79
C SER A 65 43.31 15.72 8.23
N LEU A 66 42.21 15.97 8.94
CA LEU A 66 41.19 16.97 8.58
C LEU A 66 41.74 18.40 8.65
N ILE A 67 42.50 18.72 9.72
CA ILE A 67 43.15 20.03 9.87
C ILE A 67 44.16 20.25 8.74
N ASN A 68 44.96 19.22 8.42
CA ASN A 68 45.92 19.28 7.31
C ASN A 68 45.23 19.43 5.96
N LEU A 69 44.12 18.73 5.72
CA LEU A 69 43.32 18.88 4.51
C LEU A 69 42.83 20.32 4.36
N ALA A 70 42.26 20.90 5.41
CA ALA A 70 41.80 22.29 5.41
C ALA A 70 42.96 23.27 5.10
N ASN A 71 44.10 23.10 5.78
CA ASN A 71 45.29 23.94 5.60
C ASN A 71 45.87 23.83 4.18
N ASN A 72 46.00 22.61 3.64
CA ASN A 72 46.55 22.36 2.31
C ASN A 72 45.67 22.93 1.20
N SER A 73 44.35 22.96 1.41
CA SER A 73 43.40 23.58 0.49
C SER A 73 43.26 25.10 0.69
N TYR A 74 43.94 25.69 1.69
CA TYR A 74 43.76 27.10 2.12
C TYR A 74 42.29 27.43 2.46
N LEU A 75 41.61 26.51 3.12
CA LEU A 75 40.20 26.59 3.52
C LEU A 75 40.05 26.47 5.04
N SER A 76 38.93 26.98 5.57
CA SER A 76 38.59 26.82 6.99
C SER A 76 38.09 25.40 7.24
N ILE A 77 38.45 24.83 8.39
CA ILE A 77 37.91 23.55 8.87
C ILE A 77 36.37 23.57 8.95
N TYR A 78 35.77 24.74 9.19
CA TYR A 78 34.31 24.93 9.12
C TYR A 78 33.73 24.47 7.79
N VAL A 79 34.36 24.88 6.68
CA VAL A 79 33.90 24.58 5.32
C VAL A 79 34.02 23.09 5.03
N VAL A 80 35.10 22.45 5.47
CA VAL A 80 35.33 21.01 5.29
C VAL A 80 34.26 20.20 6.03
N LEU A 81 34.04 20.48 7.31
CA LEU A 81 33.07 19.76 8.14
C LEU A 81 31.62 20.00 7.66
N LEU A 82 31.30 21.21 7.19
CA LEU A 82 30.00 21.51 6.60
C LEU A 82 29.79 20.81 5.25
N ALA A 83 30.81 20.74 4.39
CA ALA A 83 30.74 20.00 3.13
C ALA A 83 30.48 18.49 3.36
N VAL A 84 31.05 17.92 4.43
CA VAL A 84 30.73 16.54 4.85
C VAL A 84 29.27 16.44 5.29
N LEU A 85 28.74 17.39 6.07
CA LEU A 85 27.34 17.37 6.49
C LEU A 85 26.41 17.46 5.27
N ASN A 86 26.71 18.35 4.32
CA ASN A 86 25.95 18.46 3.07
C ASN A 86 25.96 17.16 2.27
N THR A 87 27.10 16.46 2.22
CA THR A 87 27.23 15.13 1.60
C THR A 87 26.33 14.11 2.31
N LEU A 88 26.37 14.07 3.63
CA LEU A 88 25.52 13.18 4.45
C LEU A 88 24.04 13.43 4.20
N LEU A 89 23.61 14.70 4.23
CA LEU A 89 22.22 15.08 4.03
C LEU A 89 21.74 14.79 2.61
N SER A 90 22.61 14.97 1.61
CA SER A 90 22.29 14.58 0.23
C SER A 90 22.11 13.07 0.10
N LYS A 91 22.95 12.27 0.76
CA LYS A 91 22.80 10.81 0.80
C LYS A 91 21.57 10.36 1.60
N TYR A 92 21.25 11.06 2.70
CA TYR A 92 20.09 10.75 3.55
C TYR A 92 18.76 11.06 2.87
N THR A 93 18.66 12.22 2.24
CA THR A 93 17.42 12.69 1.60
C THR A 93 17.27 12.22 0.16
N GLY A 94 18.36 11.79 -0.47
CA GLY A 94 18.42 11.54 -1.92
C GLY A 94 18.43 12.82 -2.77
N ASN A 95 18.35 14.00 -2.15
CA ASN A 95 18.28 15.30 -2.82
C ASN A 95 19.68 15.89 -3.05
N ASN A 96 19.82 16.60 -4.16
CA ASN A 96 21.05 17.35 -4.49
C ASN A 96 21.02 18.79 -3.97
N GLN A 97 19.87 19.25 -3.47
CA GLN A 97 19.70 20.59 -2.93
C GLN A 97 19.48 20.47 -1.42
N ILE A 98 20.34 21.12 -0.65
CA ILE A 98 20.36 21.01 0.81
C ILE A 98 20.39 22.41 1.42
N ILE A 99 19.49 22.70 2.36
CA ILE A 99 19.52 23.93 3.14
C ILE A 99 19.95 23.61 4.57
N VAL A 100 20.95 24.34 5.05
CA VAL A 100 21.44 24.25 6.44
C VAL A 100 21.43 25.64 7.06
N GLY A 101 20.92 25.73 8.28
CA GLY A 101 21.03 26.93 9.09
C GLY A 101 22.48 27.17 9.50
N SER A 102 23.03 28.31 9.09
CA SER A 102 24.40 28.71 9.40
C SER A 102 24.39 30.08 10.08
N PRO A 103 24.83 30.20 11.35
CA PRO A 103 24.90 31.50 12.00
C PRO A 103 25.97 32.40 11.40
N VAL A 104 25.75 33.70 11.48
CA VAL A 104 26.76 34.69 11.07
C VAL A 104 27.98 34.62 12.01
N PRO A 105 29.22 34.51 11.49
CA PRO A 105 30.42 34.46 12.32
C PRO A 105 30.61 35.71 13.20
N LYS A 106 31.20 35.55 14.40
CA LYS A 106 31.41 36.65 15.38
C LYS A 106 32.05 37.91 14.82
N HIS A 107 33.02 37.75 13.92
CA HIS A 107 33.79 38.85 13.35
C HIS A 107 33.06 39.61 12.23
N GLN A 108 31.93 39.07 11.75
CA GLN A 108 31.05 39.69 10.75
C GLN A 108 29.71 40.15 11.37
N ALA A 109 29.45 39.80 12.62
CA ALA A 109 28.24 40.21 13.32
C ALA A 109 28.37 41.65 13.83
N ASN A 110 27.62 42.57 13.23
CA ASN A 110 27.41 43.93 13.74
C ASN A 110 26.34 43.90 14.85
N GLU A 111 26.14 44.95 15.66
CA GLU A 111 25.12 44.98 16.73
C GLU A 111 23.70 44.55 16.28
N ASN A 112 23.36 44.79 15.00
CA ASN A 112 22.06 44.42 14.40
C ASN A 112 21.99 43.00 13.81
N LEU A 113 23.12 42.29 13.68
CA LEU A 113 23.23 40.95 13.10
C LEU A 113 23.58 39.88 14.16
N VAL A 114 23.70 40.31 15.42
CA VAL A 114 23.90 39.41 16.56
C VAL A 114 22.67 38.51 16.66
N ASN A 115 22.89 37.19 16.69
CA ASN A 115 21.86 36.14 16.82
C ASN A 115 21.13 35.71 15.53
N GLN A 116 21.67 36.02 14.34
CA GLN A 116 21.05 35.62 13.08
C GLN A 116 21.60 34.30 12.53
N ILE A 117 20.68 33.41 12.12
CA ILE A 117 20.97 32.15 11.42
C ILE A 117 20.45 32.27 9.99
N LEU A 118 21.34 32.12 9.00
CA LEU A 118 21.00 32.21 7.58
C LEU A 118 20.63 30.83 7.01
N PRO A 119 19.59 30.73 6.17
CA PRO A 119 19.24 29.51 5.45
C PRO A 119 20.15 29.32 4.24
N VAL A 120 21.34 28.73 4.43
CA VAL A 120 22.31 28.60 3.34
C VAL A 120 21.93 27.43 2.45
N HIS A 121 21.65 27.72 1.17
CA HIS A 121 21.25 26.74 0.17
C HIS A 121 22.46 26.23 -0.62
N PHE A 122 22.74 24.94 -0.51
CA PHE A 122 23.81 24.23 -1.20
C PHE A 122 23.28 23.38 -2.35
N HIS A 123 24.00 23.37 -3.47
CA HIS A 123 23.73 22.49 -4.61
C HIS A 123 24.88 21.49 -4.77
N LEU A 124 24.59 20.21 -4.65
CA LEU A 124 25.55 19.11 -4.72
C LEU A 124 25.39 18.35 -6.02
N GLU A 125 26.34 18.52 -6.93
CA GLU A 125 26.42 17.69 -8.13
C GLU A 125 27.16 16.39 -7.83
N LYS A 126 26.49 15.24 -7.97
CA LYS A 126 27.03 13.91 -7.63
C LYS A 126 28.36 13.57 -8.33
N THR A 127 28.65 14.20 -9.46
CA THR A 127 29.87 14.01 -10.26
C THR A 127 31.08 14.77 -9.76
N LEU A 128 30.89 15.78 -8.89
CA LEU A 128 31.99 16.57 -8.33
C LEU A 128 32.88 15.71 -7.45
N THR A 129 34.17 16.05 -7.42
CA THR A 129 35.06 15.51 -6.38
C THR A 129 34.77 16.19 -5.06
N PHE A 130 35.13 15.54 -3.95
CA PHE A 130 34.98 16.17 -2.64
C PHE A 130 35.76 17.49 -2.55
N THR A 131 36.96 17.56 -3.14
CA THR A 131 37.75 18.80 -3.21
C THR A 131 36.96 19.94 -3.87
N ASP A 132 36.29 19.68 -5.00
CA ASP A 132 35.46 20.68 -5.69
C ASP A 132 34.29 21.14 -4.81
N LEU A 133 33.66 20.21 -4.07
CA LEU A 133 32.57 20.50 -3.15
C LEU A 133 32.99 21.45 -2.02
N ILE A 134 34.19 21.29 -1.45
CA ILE A 134 34.65 22.20 -0.38
C ILE A 134 34.84 23.62 -0.95
N PHE A 135 35.38 23.75 -2.17
CA PHE A 135 35.49 25.06 -2.82
C PHE A 135 34.13 25.68 -3.12
N GLN A 136 33.18 24.89 -3.62
CA GLN A 136 31.81 25.35 -3.86
C GLN A 136 31.13 25.80 -2.56
N THR A 137 31.23 24.98 -1.50
CA THR A 137 30.69 25.28 -0.16
C THR A 137 31.25 26.60 0.37
N LYS A 138 32.55 26.86 0.18
CA LYS A 138 33.18 28.14 0.55
C LYS A 138 32.52 29.32 -0.17
N GLN A 139 32.36 29.23 -1.49
CA GLN A 139 31.77 30.33 -2.28
C GLN A 139 30.32 30.59 -1.86
N THR A 140 29.52 29.53 -1.69
CA THR A 140 28.13 29.64 -1.21
C THR A 140 28.04 30.33 0.15
N LEU A 141 28.95 30.03 1.09
CA LEU A 141 29.00 30.70 2.38
C LEU A 141 29.40 32.18 2.27
N ILE A 142 30.41 32.50 1.44
CA ILE A 142 30.83 33.89 1.21
C ILE A 142 29.67 34.70 0.64
N ASP A 143 28.96 34.14 -0.34
CA ASP A 143 27.79 34.79 -0.94
C ASP A 143 26.70 34.99 0.11
N ALA A 144 26.34 33.96 0.88
CA ALA A 144 25.29 34.07 1.91
C ALA A 144 25.64 35.11 2.99
N TYR A 145 26.87 35.09 3.51
CA TYR A 145 27.31 36.05 4.53
C TYR A 145 27.49 37.48 4.01
N SER A 146 27.56 37.67 2.69
CA SER A 146 27.58 39.01 2.07
C SER A 146 26.18 39.64 1.97
N HIS A 147 25.11 38.86 2.23
CA HIS A 147 23.73 39.34 2.19
C HIS A 147 22.97 39.11 3.53
N PRO A 148 23.52 39.52 4.70
CA PRO A 148 23.01 39.11 6.00
C PRO A 148 21.77 39.88 6.44
N ASN A 149 21.35 40.96 5.78
CA ASN A 149 20.39 41.91 6.36
C ASN A 149 18.91 41.48 6.29
N TYR A 150 18.60 40.27 5.81
CA TYR A 150 17.25 39.71 5.81
C TYR A 150 17.11 38.61 6.85
N HIS A 151 16.24 38.83 7.84
CA HIS A 151 15.92 37.79 8.81
C HIS A 151 15.17 36.64 8.14
N PRO A 152 15.30 35.38 8.64
CA PRO A 152 14.54 34.25 8.11
C PRO A 152 13.03 34.51 8.03
N GLU A 153 12.46 35.21 9.02
CA GLU A 153 11.04 35.61 9.03
C GLU A 153 10.67 36.56 7.88
N GLU A 154 11.57 37.48 7.52
CA GLU A 154 11.38 38.38 6.39
C GLU A 154 11.51 37.63 5.06
N ILE A 155 12.46 36.70 4.96
CA ILE A 155 12.62 35.81 3.80
C ILE A 155 11.35 34.97 3.60
N LEU A 156 10.74 34.45 4.67
CA LEU A 156 9.47 33.71 4.59
C LEU A 156 8.33 34.55 4.06
N ASN A 157 8.20 35.78 4.56
CA ASN A 157 7.20 36.72 4.09
C ASN A 157 7.40 37.07 2.60
N LEU A 158 8.66 37.17 2.15
CA LEU A 158 8.98 37.39 0.74
C LEU A 158 8.58 36.22 -0.15
N LEU A 159 8.66 34.99 0.37
CA LEU A 159 8.33 33.76 -0.36
C LEU A 159 6.86 33.33 -0.20
N ASN A 160 6.05 34.09 0.55
CA ASN A 160 4.66 33.75 0.90
C ASN A 160 4.51 32.35 1.54
N ILE A 161 5.52 31.91 2.31
CA ILE A 161 5.48 30.61 2.98
C ILE A 161 4.78 30.76 4.33
N PRO A 162 3.69 30.01 4.60
CA PRO A 162 3.00 30.09 5.87
C PRO A 162 3.91 29.64 7.01
N GLN A 163 3.96 30.44 8.07
CA GLN A 163 4.72 30.10 9.27
C GLN A 163 4.07 28.91 9.99
N ASN A 164 4.87 27.91 10.32
CA ASN A 164 4.44 26.77 11.13
C ASN A 164 4.86 26.98 12.59
N VAL A 165 3.91 26.82 13.51
CA VAL A 165 4.13 27.09 14.95
C VAL A 165 5.14 26.11 15.58
N ASN A 166 5.35 24.93 14.98
CA ASN A 166 6.13 23.82 15.57
C ASN A 166 7.38 23.40 14.79
N ARG A 167 7.73 24.14 13.75
CA ARG A 167 8.83 23.81 12.85
C ARG A 167 9.39 25.07 12.22
N HIS A 168 10.70 25.17 12.11
CA HIS A 168 11.30 26.23 11.33
C HIS A 168 11.03 25.96 9.84
N PRO A 169 10.34 26.86 9.12
CA PRO A 169 9.76 26.56 7.81
C PRO A 169 10.78 26.46 6.65
N ILE A 170 12.07 26.76 6.87
CA ILE A 170 13.12 26.70 5.84
C ILE A 170 14.19 25.63 6.10
N PHE A 171 14.50 25.34 7.37
CA PHE A 171 15.59 24.41 7.73
C PHE A 171 15.39 23.82 9.12
N ASP A 172 15.60 22.52 9.24
CA ASP A 172 15.50 21.80 10.51
C ASP A 172 16.85 21.59 11.20
N ILE A 173 17.94 21.85 10.48
CA ILE A 173 19.31 21.51 10.88
C ILE A 173 20.15 22.79 10.95
N VAL A 174 20.91 22.93 12.03
CA VAL A 174 21.90 24.00 12.19
C VAL A 174 23.30 23.41 12.33
N PHE A 175 24.29 24.09 11.75
CA PHE A 175 25.70 23.69 11.82
C PHE A 175 26.59 24.79 12.43
N LEU A 176 27.28 24.44 13.51
CA LEU A 176 28.05 25.33 14.37
C LEU A 176 29.51 24.87 14.49
N LEU A 177 30.39 25.86 14.56
CA LEU A 177 31.78 25.69 15.02
C LEU A 177 32.03 26.69 16.17
N GLU A 178 32.28 26.17 17.37
CA GLU A 178 32.37 26.93 18.62
C GLU A 178 33.52 27.95 18.58
N ASN A 179 34.59 27.65 17.85
CA ASN A 179 35.73 28.54 17.68
C ASN A 179 35.37 29.88 17.00
N ILE A 180 34.31 29.92 16.18
CA ILE A 180 33.97 31.09 15.35
C ILE A 180 32.57 31.67 15.64
N HIS A 181 31.65 30.89 16.21
CA HIS A 181 30.28 31.32 16.53
C HIS A 181 30.12 31.66 18.01
N ASP A 182 29.09 32.43 18.33
CA ASP A 182 28.78 32.85 19.70
C ASP A 182 28.15 31.74 20.57
N ASN A 183 28.49 31.77 21.86
CA ASN A 183 27.90 30.87 22.86
C ASN A 183 26.39 31.09 22.98
N TYR A 184 25.89 32.26 22.56
CA TYR A 184 24.46 32.49 22.41
C TYR A 184 23.78 31.40 21.55
N TYR A 185 24.35 31.04 20.40
CA TYR A 185 23.75 30.05 19.49
C TYR A 185 23.71 28.66 20.13
N LEU A 186 24.78 28.28 20.84
CA LEU A 186 24.87 27.00 21.57
C LEU A 186 23.78 26.86 22.65
N ASN A 187 23.30 27.98 23.20
CA ASN A 187 22.30 27.97 24.27
C ASN A 187 20.86 28.21 23.78
N ASN A 188 20.69 28.75 22.56
CA ASN A 188 19.39 29.23 22.07
C ASN A 188 18.95 28.63 20.73
N CYS A 189 19.71 27.73 20.11
CA CYS A 189 19.27 26.99 18.93
C CYS A 189 18.11 26.04 19.28
N GLN A 190 16.91 26.31 18.75
CA GLN A 190 15.69 25.50 18.96
C GLN A 190 15.30 24.65 17.74
N ASN A 191 16.27 24.38 16.86
CA ASN A 191 16.11 23.52 15.69
C ASN A 191 15.96 22.05 16.09
N ASP A 192 15.54 21.20 15.16
CA ASP A 192 15.28 19.80 15.47
C ASP A 192 16.58 19.02 15.71
N ILE A 193 17.63 19.37 14.95
CA ILE A 193 18.99 18.85 15.10
C ILE A 193 19.99 20.00 14.97
N THR A 194 21.01 20.03 15.82
CA THR A 194 22.13 20.97 15.74
C THR A 194 23.45 20.22 15.85
N PHE A 195 24.27 20.35 14.81
CA PHE A 195 25.65 19.85 14.81
C PHE A 195 26.58 20.96 15.30
N SER A 196 27.39 20.67 16.30
CA SER A 196 28.38 21.61 16.85
C SER A 196 29.73 20.94 16.95
N PHE A 197 30.79 21.69 16.63
CA PHE A 197 32.16 21.21 16.70
C PHE A 197 33.05 22.18 17.47
N LEU A 198 33.96 21.62 18.25
CA LEU A 198 35.05 22.33 18.91
C LEU A 198 36.37 21.78 18.36
N VAL A 199 37.15 22.65 17.73
CA VAL A 199 38.46 22.30 17.17
C VAL A 199 39.54 22.82 18.11
N THR A 200 40.37 21.92 18.62
CA THR A 200 41.60 22.23 19.34
C THR A 200 42.81 21.96 18.44
N GLU A 201 44.05 22.17 18.94
CA GLU A 201 45.26 21.94 18.12
C GLU A 201 45.38 20.50 17.61
N ASN A 202 44.98 19.51 18.42
CA ASN A 202 45.19 18.09 18.12
C ASN A 202 43.89 17.28 17.97
N VAL A 203 42.76 17.80 18.42
CA VAL A 203 41.52 17.03 18.57
C VAL A 203 40.33 17.86 18.10
N ILE A 204 39.45 17.21 17.31
CA ILE A 204 38.13 17.72 16.95
C ILE A 204 37.08 16.97 17.78
N LYS A 205 36.31 17.72 18.57
CA LYS A 205 35.16 17.21 19.32
C LYS A 205 33.89 17.64 18.63
N GLY A 206 32.94 16.73 18.51
CA GLY A 206 31.61 16.98 17.96
C GLY A 206 30.53 16.77 19.01
N LYS A 207 29.44 17.50 18.87
CA LYS A 207 28.24 17.37 19.68
C LYS A 207 27.02 17.56 18.79
N VAL A 208 26.11 16.58 18.82
CA VAL A 208 24.82 16.65 18.13
C VAL A 208 23.71 16.81 19.16
N GLU A 209 23.06 17.96 19.15
CA GLU A 209 21.87 18.25 19.96
C GLU A 209 20.61 17.97 19.15
N TYR A 210 19.57 17.41 19.79
CA TYR A 210 18.32 17.06 19.13
C TYR A 210 17.14 17.03 20.11
N LYS A 211 15.94 17.12 19.55
CA LYS A 211 14.68 17.03 20.34
C LYS A 211 14.32 15.57 20.62
N ASP A 212 14.28 15.19 21.90
CA ASP A 212 13.94 13.83 22.35
C ASP A 212 12.50 13.41 22.01
N GLN A 213 11.59 14.38 21.91
CA GLN A 213 10.22 14.18 21.45
C GLN A 213 10.12 13.81 19.96
N LEU A 214 11.23 13.89 19.18
CA LEU A 214 11.26 13.59 17.74
C LEU A 214 12.17 12.42 17.39
N PHE A 215 13.31 12.27 18.08
CA PHE A 215 14.33 11.30 17.73
C PHE A 215 14.76 10.44 18.93
N ARG A 216 15.12 9.19 18.64
CA ARG A 216 15.81 8.29 19.56
C ARG A 216 17.31 8.53 19.50
N ASP A 217 18.01 8.38 20.63
CA ASP A 217 19.48 8.41 20.69
C ASP A 217 20.12 7.48 19.66
N LYS A 218 19.55 6.29 19.47
CA LYS A 218 20.06 5.30 18.52
C LYS A 218 20.06 5.83 17.09
N SER A 219 19.00 6.53 16.68
CA SER A 219 18.89 7.10 15.33
C SER A 219 19.95 8.17 15.10
N ILE A 220 20.17 9.03 16.10
CA ILE A 220 21.21 10.08 16.02
C ILE A 220 22.62 9.48 16.02
N LYS A 221 22.87 8.39 16.78
CA LYS A 221 24.17 7.70 16.76
C LYS A 221 24.52 7.15 15.37
N LEU A 222 23.55 6.58 14.64
CA LEU A 222 23.77 6.07 13.28
C LEU A 222 24.14 7.20 12.30
N ILE A 223 23.53 8.38 12.47
CA ILE A 223 23.85 9.57 11.69
C ILE A 223 25.29 10.02 11.99
N ILE A 224 25.70 10.03 13.26
CA ILE A 224 27.07 10.37 13.69
C ILE A 224 28.10 9.36 13.14
N GLU A 225 27.78 8.06 13.18
CA GLU A 225 28.62 7.00 12.63
C GLU A 225 28.82 7.19 11.12
N SER A 226 27.74 7.48 10.39
CA SER A 226 27.77 7.74 8.95
C SER A 226 28.58 9.00 8.61
N TYR A 227 28.40 10.07 9.39
CA TYR A 227 29.20 11.30 9.28
C TYR A 227 30.69 11.03 9.49
N SER A 228 31.05 10.26 10.52
CA SER A 228 32.43 9.89 10.84
C SER A 228 33.07 9.00 9.76
N GLN A 229 32.27 8.14 9.13
CA GLN A 229 32.69 7.30 8.02
C GLN A 229 33.01 8.12 6.75
N ILE A 230 32.24 9.18 6.48
CA ILE A 230 32.55 10.11 5.38
C ILE A 230 33.84 10.88 5.69
N LEU A 231 33.99 11.41 6.91
CA LEU A 231 35.23 12.10 7.34
C LEU A 231 36.48 11.25 7.11
N THR A 232 36.39 9.96 7.44
CA THR A 232 37.50 9.01 7.25
C THR A 232 37.85 8.83 5.77
N GLN A 233 36.84 8.65 4.90
CA GLN A 233 37.06 8.46 3.46
C GLN A 233 37.65 9.69 2.78
N ILE A 234 37.16 10.89 3.09
CA ILE A 234 37.64 12.11 2.43
C ILE A 234 39.07 12.47 2.82
N CYS A 235 39.55 12.03 3.99
CA CYS A 235 40.97 12.13 4.35
C CYS A 235 41.84 11.13 3.59
N GLN A 236 41.31 9.96 3.24
CA GLN A 236 42.04 8.95 2.48
C GLN A 236 42.12 9.30 0.98
N ASN A 237 41.04 9.83 0.41
CA ASN A 237 40.99 10.25 -0.99
C ASN A 237 40.08 11.48 -1.20
N PRO A 238 40.62 12.70 -1.08
CA PRO A 238 39.83 13.93 -1.26
C PRO A 238 39.40 14.19 -2.72
N HIS A 239 39.91 13.41 -3.69
CA HIS A 239 39.52 13.50 -5.10
C HIS A 239 38.43 12.50 -5.49
N GLN A 240 37.92 11.72 -4.54
CA GLN A 240 36.78 10.82 -4.75
C GLN A 240 35.52 11.63 -5.10
N LYS A 241 34.69 11.10 -6.00
CA LYS A 241 33.41 11.72 -6.36
C LYS A 241 32.39 11.57 -5.23
N ILE A 242 31.51 12.55 -5.09
CA ILE A 242 30.42 12.52 -4.10
C ILE A 242 29.55 11.25 -4.26
N SER A 243 29.29 10.82 -5.50
CA SER A 243 28.57 9.57 -5.78
C SER A 243 29.20 8.35 -5.12
N ASP A 244 30.54 8.31 -5.06
CA ASP A 244 31.30 7.12 -4.70
C ASP A 244 31.61 7.06 -3.19
N ILE A 245 31.37 8.15 -2.46
CA ILE A 245 31.53 8.20 -1.00
C ILE A 245 30.45 7.32 -0.35
N SER A 246 30.89 6.31 0.40
CA SER A 246 30.00 5.43 1.16
C SER A 246 29.66 6.03 2.52
N CYS A 247 28.41 5.92 2.95
CA CYS A 247 28.01 6.24 4.33
C CYS A 247 28.08 5.01 5.26
N ILE A 248 28.43 3.84 4.72
CA ILE A 248 28.35 2.56 5.40
C ILE A 248 29.74 2.14 5.89
N THR A 249 29.84 1.75 7.16
CA THR A 249 31.06 1.16 7.71
C THR A 249 31.19 -0.30 7.28
N PRO A 250 32.40 -0.89 7.21
CA PRO A 250 32.56 -2.31 6.86
C PRO A 250 31.73 -3.26 7.74
N THR A 251 31.63 -2.96 9.04
CA THR A 251 30.79 -3.71 9.98
C THR A 251 29.31 -3.61 9.63
N GLN A 252 28.82 -2.41 9.33
CA GLN A 252 27.42 -2.21 8.95
C GLN A 252 27.09 -2.85 7.60
N GLN A 253 28.03 -2.87 6.66
CA GLN A 253 27.87 -3.59 5.40
C GLN A 253 27.67 -5.09 5.62
N GLN A 254 28.45 -5.70 6.52
CA GLN A 254 28.26 -7.10 6.91
C GLN A 254 26.87 -7.33 7.53
N GLN A 255 26.43 -6.43 8.42
CA GLN A 255 25.10 -6.51 9.03
C GLN A 255 23.98 -6.49 7.99
N LEU A 256 24.00 -5.50 7.09
CA LEU A 256 22.99 -5.29 6.06
C LEU A 256 22.93 -6.45 5.04
N LEU A 257 24.10 -6.93 4.60
CA LEU A 257 24.17 -7.96 3.55
C LEU A 257 24.03 -9.38 4.09
N THR A 258 24.43 -9.63 5.33
CA THR A 258 24.59 -11.00 5.86
C THR A 258 23.73 -11.26 7.08
N GLU A 259 23.79 -10.40 8.11
CA GLU A 259 23.15 -10.69 9.40
C GLU A 259 21.64 -10.49 9.36
N PHE A 260 21.17 -9.37 8.80
CA PHE A 260 19.73 -9.10 8.65
C PHE A 260 19.04 -10.04 7.66
N ASN A 261 19.82 -10.67 6.77
CA ASN A 261 19.36 -11.65 5.79
C ASN A 261 19.73 -13.10 6.19
N ASN A 262 20.11 -13.35 7.44
CA ASN A 262 20.48 -14.70 7.91
C ASN A 262 19.25 -15.53 8.30
N ASN A 263 18.43 -15.87 7.31
CA ASN A 263 17.09 -16.47 7.50
C ASN A 263 16.87 -17.74 6.65
N LEU A 264 17.95 -18.45 6.28
CA LEU A 264 17.82 -19.67 5.49
C LEU A 264 17.12 -20.78 6.27
N LYS A 265 16.09 -21.37 5.66
CA LYS A 265 15.33 -22.52 6.15
C LYS A 265 15.08 -23.51 5.03
N SER A 266 15.28 -24.79 5.33
CA SER A 266 14.98 -25.86 4.37
C SER A 266 13.48 -26.14 4.40
N PHE A 267 12.82 -25.85 3.28
CA PHE A 267 11.40 -26.11 3.01
C PHE A 267 11.26 -26.99 1.76
N PRO A 268 10.13 -27.68 1.55
CA PRO A 268 9.91 -28.54 0.38
C PRO A 268 9.55 -27.74 -0.88
N VAL A 269 10.36 -26.73 -1.20
CA VAL A 269 10.16 -25.77 -2.30
C VAL A 269 10.49 -26.34 -3.67
N ASP A 270 11.01 -27.57 -3.74
CA ASP A 270 11.22 -28.35 -4.96
C ASP A 270 9.93 -29.02 -5.46
N LYS A 271 8.97 -29.26 -4.56
CA LYS A 271 7.64 -29.81 -4.85
C LYS A 271 6.67 -28.75 -5.38
N SER A 272 5.54 -29.22 -5.90
CA SER A 272 4.38 -28.38 -6.23
C SER A 272 3.37 -28.33 -5.07
N LEU A 273 2.52 -27.30 -5.08
CA LEU A 273 1.46 -27.10 -4.07
C LEU A 273 0.49 -28.29 -4.03
N HIS A 274 0.12 -28.84 -5.20
CA HIS A 274 -0.81 -29.95 -5.29
C HIS A 274 -0.21 -31.28 -4.84
N GLN A 275 1.11 -31.47 -4.98
CA GLN A 275 1.82 -32.63 -4.42
C GLN A 275 1.80 -32.58 -2.90
N LEU A 276 2.12 -31.42 -2.30
CA LEU A 276 2.07 -31.26 -0.84
C LEU A 276 0.66 -31.46 -0.28
N PHE A 277 -0.36 -30.97 -0.99
CA PHE A 277 -1.75 -31.26 -0.63
C PHE A 277 -2.07 -32.75 -0.73
N ALA A 278 -1.67 -33.43 -1.81
CA ALA A 278 -1.89 -34.88 -1.97
C ALA A 278 -1.20 -35.70 -0.86
N ASP A 279 0.02 -35.31 -0.48
CA ASP A 279 0.74 -35.91 0.66
C ASP A 279 -0.05 -35.72 1.97
N GLN A 280 -0.66 -34.56 2.20
CA GLN A 280 -1.50 -34.30 3.38
C GLN A 280 -2.80 -35.11 3.35
N VAL A 281 -3.44 -35.27 2.18
CA VAL A 281 -4.65 -36.09 2.03
C VAL A 281 -4.40 -37.53 2.46
N GLN A 282 -3.22 -38.09 2.15
CA GLN A 282 -2.84 -39.42 2.61
C GLN A 282 -2.67 -39.50 4.13
N ARG A 283 -2.21 -38.43 4.79
CA ARG A 283 -2.02 -38.37 6.25
C ARG A 283 -3.35 -38.25 7.00
N THR A 284 -4.26 -37.40 6.54
CA THR A 284 -5.49 -37.05 7.27
C THR A 284 -6.75 -37.06 6.38
N PRO A 285 -7.08 -38.19 5.71
CA PRO A 285 -8.12 -38.22 4.67
C PRO A 285 -9.52 -37.83 5.18
N ASN A 286 -9.85 -38.24 6.40
CA ASN A 286 -11.16 -38.02 7.02
C ASN A 286 -11.26 -36.69 7.80
N HIS A 287 -10.16 -35.93 7.92
CA HIS A 287 -10.20 -34.64 8.60
C HIS A 287 -10.92 -33.60 7.74
N THR A 288 -11.52 -32.59 8.38
CA THR A 288 -12.23 -31.53 7.66
C THR A 288 -11.24 -30.55 7.07
N ALA A 289 -11.24 -30.43 5.75
CA ALA A 289 -10.35 -29.53 5.02
C ALA A 289 -10.96 -28.14 4.83
N VAL A 290 -12.26 -28.06 4.55
CA VAL A 290 -12.93 -26.80 4.23
C VAL A 290 -14.40 -26.78 4.67
N ILE A 291 -14.85 -25.62 5.14
CA ILE A 291 -16.26 -25.32 5.43
C ILE A 291 -16.66 -24.04 4.68
N CYS A 292 -17.83 -24.06 4.05
CA CYS A 292 -18.43 -22.91 3.37
C CYS A 292 -19.96 -22.96 3.56
N GLY A 293 -20.48 -22.08 4.43
CA GLY A 293 -21.87 -22.18 4.89
C GLY A 293 -22.14 -23.54 5.55
N ASP A 294 -23.20 -24.22 5.11
CA ASP A 294 -23.56 -25.56 5.59
C ASP A 294 -22.76 -26.69 4.91
N ASN A 295 -21.94 -26.37 3.90
CA ASN A 295 -21.15 -27.37 3.19
C ASN A 295 -19.81 -27.61 3.88
N GLN A 296 -19.48 -28.88 4.09
CA GLN A 296 -18.24 -29.33 4.71
C GLN A 296 -17.61 -30.44 3.87
N PHE A 297 -16.31 -30.32 3.59
CA PHE A 297 -15.56 -31.32 2.85
C PHE A 297 -14.38 -31.82 3.66
N THR A 298 -14.22 -33.14 3.66
CA THR A 298 -12.99 -33.79 4.13
C THR A 298 -11.86 -33.61 3.14
N TYR A 299 -10.62 -33.83 3.57
CA TYR A 299 -9.44 -33.85 2.68
C TYR A 299 -9.63 -34.80 1.50
N GLN A 300 -10.13 -36.00 1.77
CA GLN A 300 -10.38 -36.99 0.72
C GLN A 300 -11.43 -36.48 -0.27
N GLN A 301 -12.60 -36.04 0.19
CA GLN A 301 -13.67 -35.57 -0.70
C GLN A 301 -13.24 -34.36 -1.55
N LEU A 302 -12.49 -33.43 -0.96
CA LEU A 302 -11.94 -32.28 -1.68
C LEU A 302 -10.95 -32.72 -2.77
N ASN A 303 -10.06 -33.67 -2.44
CA ASN A 303 -9.08 -34.21 -3.37
C ASN A 303 -9.72 -34.96 -4.54
N GLU A 304 -10.72 -35.80 -4.26
CA GLU A 304 -11.44 -36.58 -5.27
C GLU A 304 -12.12 -35.65 -6.28
N LYS A 305 -12.82 -34.61 -5.81
CA LYS A 305 -13.44 -33.60 -6.68
C LYS A 305 -12.42 -32.82 -7.51
N ALA A 306 -11.31 -32.42 -6.91
CA ALA A 306 -10.24 -31.72 -7.62
C ALA A 306 -9.59 -32.62 -8.68
N ASN A 307 -9.38 -33.91 -8.39
CA ASN A 307 -8.83 -34.88 -9.35
C ASN A 307 -9.79 -35.11 -10.53
N GLN A 308 -11.09 -35.22 -10.27
CA GLN A 308 -12.11 -35.35 -11.31
C GLN A 308 -12.10 -34.17 -12.28
N LEU A 309 -12.12 -32.95 -11.74
CA LEU A 309 -12.03 -31.74 -12.56
C LEU A 309 -10.69 -31.64 -13.29
N ALA A 310 -9.57 -31.98 -12.65
CA ALA A 310 -8.25 -32.01 -13.30
C ALA A 310 -8.21 -32.98 -14.49
N ARG A 311 -8.86 -34.15 -14.40
CA ARG A 311 -8.95 -35.10 -15.52
C ARG A 311 -9.75 -34.55 -16.67
N LEU A 312 -10.84 -33.83 -16.39
CA LEU A 312 -11.57 -33.12 -17.44
C LEU A 312 -10.67 -32.11 -18.14
N LEU A 313 -9.97 -31.26 -17.39
CA LEU A 313 -9.02 -30.29 -17.93
C LEU A 313 -7.97 -30.95 -18.83
N CYS A 314 -7.35 -32.04 -18.38
CA CYS A 314 -6.42 -32.81 -19.18
C CYS A 314 -7.06 -33.42 -20.44
N SER A 315 -8.30 -33.92 -20.35
CA SER A 315 -9.03 -34.48 -21.51
C SER A 315 -9.39 -33.42 -22.55
N CYS A 316 -9.59 -32.16 -22.11
CA CYS A 316 -9.77 -31.01 -22.97
C CYS A 316 -8.44 -30.48 -23.56
N GLY A 317 -7.30 -31.07 -23.18
CA GLY A 317 -5.99 -30.78 -23.78
C GLY A 317 -5.14 -29.76 -23.05
N VAL A 318 -5.43 -29.45 -21.78
CA VAL A 318 -4.57 -28.59 -20.93
C VAL A 318 -3.15 -29.14 -20.89
N LYS A 319 -2.17 -28.27 -21.09
CA LYS A 319 -0.74 -28.58 -20.96
C LYS A 319 -0.14 -27.97 -19.69
N PRO A 320 0.93 -28.56 -19.12
CA PRO A 320 1.68 -27.94 -18.04
C PRO A 320 2.13 -26.51 -18.40
N GLY A 321 1.94 -25.57 -17.46
CA GLY A 321 2.22 -24.15 -17.63
C GLY A 321 1.14 -23.34 -18.37
N GLU A 322 0.04 -23.95 -18.79
CA GLU A 322 -1.04 -23.24 -19.48
C GLU A 322 -1.90 -22.42 -18.50
N PHE A 323 -2.16 -21.15 -18.84
CA PHE A 323 -3.01 -20.28 -18.05
C PHE A 323 -4.49 -20.68 -18.17
N ILE A 324 -5.17 -20.79 -17.04
CA ILE A 324 -6.59 -21.15 -16.94
C ILE A 324 -7.30 -20.09 -16.10
N GLY A 325 -8.32 -19.46 -16.69
CA GLY A 325 -9.10 -18.43 -16.01
C GLY A 325 -10.09 -19.02 -15.02
N ILE A 326 -10.33 -18.33 -13.90
CA ILE A 326 -11.45 -18.58 -12.99
C ILE A 326 -12.21 -17.26 -12.82
N ILE A 327 -13.47 -17.21 -13.25
CA ILE A 327 -14.37 -16.06 -13.01
C ILE A 327 -15.54 -16.55 -12.17
N LYS A 328 -15.48 -16.29 -10.86
CA LYS A 328 -16.52 -16.70 -9.91
C LYS A 328 -16.25 -16.09 -8.52
N GLN A 329 -17.32 -15.89 -7.74
CA GLN A 329 -17.24 -15.58 -6.32
C GLN A 329 -16.66 -16.74 -5.49
N ARG A 330 -15.89 -16.40 -4.46
CA ARG A 330 -15.26 -17.38 -3.56
C ARG A 330 -16.27 -18.32 -2.89
N ASP A 331 -16.04 -19.61 -3.05
CA ASP A 331 -16.75 -20.70 -2.38
C ASP A 331 -15.88 -21.98 -2.43
N VAL A 332 -16.43 -23.10 -2.02
CA VAL A 332 -15.72 -24.39 -2.08
C VAL A 332 -15.38 -24.84 -3.51
N ASN A 333 -16.20 -24.49 -4.51
CA ASN A 333 -15.95 -24.85 -5.90
C ASN A 333 -14.80 -24.02 -6.49
N PHE A 334 -14.62 -22.78 -6.04
CA PHE A 334 -13.45 -21.97 -6.36
C PHE A 334 -12.16 -22.65 -5.86
N LEU A 335 -12.17 -23.16 -4.62
CA LEU A 335 -11.03 -23.92 -4.08
C LEU A 335 -10.78 -25.23 -4.86
N ILE A 336 -11.85 -25.96 -5.22
CA ILE A 336 -11.76 -27.16 -6.08
C ILE A 336 -11.12 -26.80 -7.43
N ALA A 337 -11.50 -25.66 -8.02
CA ALA A 337 -10.95 -25.17 -9.29
C ALA A 337 -9.44 -24.87 -9.17
N ILE A 338 -9.00 -24.16 -8.13
CA ILE A 338 -7.57 -23.93 -7.86
C ILE A 338 -6.83 -25.27 -7.84
N LEU A 339 -7.27 -26.20 -6.98
CA LEU A 339 -6.60 -27.49 -6.82
C LEU A 339 -6.60 -28.30 -8.12
N ALA A 340 -7.70 -28.28 -8.87
CA ALA A 340 -7.80 -29.00 -10.14
C ALA A 340 -6.86 -28.44 -11.21
N ILE A 341 -6.75 -27.12 -11.34
CA ILE A 341 -5.84 -26.46 -12.27
C ILE A 341 -4.40 -26.79 -11.92
N LEU A 342 -4.03 -26.69 -10.64
CA LEU A 342 -2.68 -27.04 -10.20
C LEU A 342 -2.39 -28.53 -10.47
N LYS A 343 -3.37 -29.42 -10.24
CA LYS A 343 -3.25 -30.87 -10.51
C LYS A 343 -3.21 -31.22 -11.99
N SER A 344 -3.76 -30.38 -12.87
CA SER A 344 -3.60 -30.52 -14.33
C SER A 344 -2.27 -29.91 -14.83
N GLY A 345 -1.47 -29.34 -13.93
CA GLY A 345 -0.23 -28.62 -14.22
C GLY A 345 -0.43 -27.22 -14.81
N GLY A 346 -1.67 -26.72 -14.80
CA GLY A 346 -2.00 -25.38 -15.28
C GLY A 346 -1.68 -24.30 -14.24
N VAL A 347 -1.79 -23.05 -14.67
CA VAL A 347 -1.54 -21.84 -13.89
C VAL A 347 -2.86 -21.10 -13.74
N TYR A 348 -3.40 -20.98 -12.53
CA TYR A 348 -4.71 -20.34 -12.37
C TYR A 348 -4.60 -18.81 -12.43
N VAL A 349 -5.59 -18.20 -13.06
CA VAL A 349 -5.73 -16.74 -13.22
C VAL A 349 -7.09 -16.34 -12.66
N PRO A 350 -7.17 -15.88 -11.39
CA PRO A 350 -8.43 -15.47 -10.80
C PRO A 350 -8.82 -14.09 -11.32
N ILE A 351 -10.08 -13.95 -11.73
CA ILE A 351 -10.66 -12.72 -12.24
C ILE A 351 -11.96 -12.47 -11.48
N ASP A 352 -12.10 -11.31 -10.86
CA ASP A 352 -13.31 -10.98 -10.10
C ASP A 352 -14.50 -10.79 -11.03
N SER A 353 -15.58 -11.51 -10.75
CA SER A 353 -16.81 -11.44 -11.54
C SER A 353 -17.53 -10.10 -11.41
N THR A 354 -17.17 -9.26 -10.42
CA THR A 354 -17.76 -7.92 -10.25
C THR A 354 -17.01 -6.82 -11.01
N TYR A 355 -15.92 -7.14 -11.72
CA TYR A 355 -15.22 -6.14 -12.51
C TYR A 355 -16.03 -5.74 -13.76
N PRO A 356 -15.81 -4.52 -14.30
CA PRO A 356 -16.50 -4.10 -15.52
C PRO A 356 -16.22 -5.05 -16.70
N PRO A 357 -17.19 -5.25 -17.62
CA PRO A 357 -17.06 -6.20 -18.72
C PRO A 357 -15.79 -6.02 -19.57
N ASP A 358 -15.44 -4.78 -19.91
CA ASP A 358 -14.24 -4.48 -20.69
C ASP A 358 -12.95 -4.87 -19.98
N ARG A 359 -12.92 -4.74 -18.64
CA ARG A 359 -11.76 -5.13 -17.84
C ARG A 359 -11.62 -6.65 -17.77
N ILE A 360 -12.73 -7.36 -17.56
CA ILE A 360 -12.75 -8.84 -17.62
C ILE A 360 -12.29 -9.32 -18.99
N LYS A 361 -12.86 -8.75 -20.06
CA LYS A 361 -12.48 -9.04 -21.45
C LYS A 361 -11.00 -8.79 -21.72
N TYR A 362 -10.46 -7.68 -21.23
CA TYR A 362 -9.03 -7.39 -21.32
C TYR A 362 -8.20 -8.46 -20.61
N MET A 363 -8.54 -8.82 -19.37
CA MET A 363 -7.78 -9.81 -18.59
C MET A 363 -7.83 -11.19 -19.25
N VAL A 364 -8.99 -11.63 -19.74
CA VAL A 364 -9.16 -12.89 -20.50
C VAL A 364 -8.36 -12.87 -21.81
N SER A 365 -8.33 -11.73 -22.50
CA SER A 365 -7.59 -11.59 -23.76
C SER A 365 -6.09 -11.51 -23.56
N ASN A 366 -5.63 -10.72 -22.59
CA ASN A 366 -4.23 -10.51 -22.27
C ASN A 366 -3.59 -11.80 -21.74
N SER A 367 -4.27 -12.52 -20.85
CA SER A 367 -3.80 -13.81 -20.31
C SER A 367 -3.77 -14.94 -21.35
N GLN A 368 -4.43 -14.75 -22.51
CA GLN A 368 -4.58 -15.75 -23.56
C GLN A 368 -5.17 -17.09 -23.06
N VAL A 369 -6.06 -17.02 -22.06
CA VAL A 369 -6.69 -18.21 -21.49
C VAL A 369 -7.56 -18.91 -22.55
N LYS A 370 -7.32 -20.20 -22.75
CA LYS A 370 -8.14 -21.06 -23.61
C LYS A 370 -9.24 -21.79 -22.85
N PHE A 371 -9.03 -21.92 -21.53
CA PHE A 371 -9.89 -22.62 -20.60
C PHE A 371 -10.37 -21.61 -19.55
N LEU A 372 -11.68 -21.55 -19.32
CA LEU A 372 -12.30 -20.68 -18.32
C LEU A 372 -13.25 -21.50 -17.45
N LEU A 373 -13.09 -21.39 -16.14
CA LEU A 373 -13.98 -21.99 -15.15
C LEU A 373 -14.89 -20.88 -14.58
N THR A 374 -16.18 -21.13 -14.54
CA THR A 374 -17.21 -20.18 -14.06
C THR A 374 -18.37 -20.92 -13.39
N ASP A 375 -19.36 -20.21 -12.88
CA ASP A 375 -20.68 -20.74 -12.56
C ASP A 375 -21.79 -20.06 -13.39
N SER A 376 -23.02 -20.55 -13.26
CA SER A 376 -24.20 -20.01 -13.94
C SER A 376 -24.67 -18.66 -13.41
N THR A 377 -24.17 -18.23 -12.25
CA THR A 377 -24.56 -16.96 -11.61
C THR A 377 -23.83 -15.75 -12.18
N CYS A 378 -22.72 -15.99 -12.90
CA CYS A 378 -21.96 -14.94 -13.57
C CYS A 378 -22.52 -14.69 -14.98
N ASP A 379 -23.11 -13.53 -15.24
CA ASP A 379 -23.43 -13.12 -16.60
C ASP A 379 -22.16 -12.62 -17.31
N LEU A 380 -21.60 -13.47 -18.16
CA LEU A 380 -20.36 -13.21 -18.89
C LEU A 380 -20.61 -12.96 -20.38
N THR A 381 -21.87 -12.80 -20.80
CA THR A 381 -22.25 -12.73 -22.21
C THR A 381 -21.53 -11.59 -22.93
N GLU A 382 -21.53 -10.39 -22.36
CA GLU A 382 -20.84 -9.21 -22.90
C GLU A 382 -19.31 -9.29 -22.75
N CYS A 383 -18.84 -9.96 -21.70
CA CYS A 383 -17.41 -10.08 -21.39
C CYS A 383 -16.68 -10.98 -22.39
N LEU A 384 -17.35 -12.04 -22.86
CA LEU A 384 -16.72 -13.13 -23.63
C LEU A 384 -17.05 -13.10 -25.13
N SER A 385 -17.92 -12.19 -25.59
CA SER A 385 -18.40 -12.14 -26.98
C SER A 385 -17.31 -11.99 -28.04
N ASP A 386 -16.16 -11.37 -27.70
CA ASP A 386 -15.01 -11.22 -28.61
C ASP A 386 -13.71 -11.85 -28.06
N CYS A 387 -13.81 -13.03 -27.46
CA CYS A 387 -12.64 -13.79 -26.99
C CYS A 387 -12.40 -15.06 -27.85
N PRO A 388 -11.92 -14.95 -29.11
CA PRO A 388 -11.79 -16.10 -30.01
C PRO A 388 -10.76 -17.14 -29.56
N GLN A 389 -9.85 -16.77 -28.66
CA GLN A 389 -8.89 -17.66 -28.02
C GLN A 389 -9.53 -18.62 -27.01
N LEU A 390 -10.69 -18.27 -26.45
CA LEU A 390 -11.43 -19.12 -25.53
C LEU A 390 -11.97 -20.33 -26.29
N LYS A 391 -11.60 -21.55 -25.86
CA LYS A 391 -11.98 -22.81 -26.51
C LYS A 391 -12.86 -23.68 -25.63
N HIS A 392 -12.70 -23.57 -24.31
CA HIS A 392 -13.40 -24.40 -23.34
C HIS A 392 -13.93 -23.54 -22.20
N LEU A 393 -15.23 -23.67 -21.94
CA LEU A 393 -15.92 -23.05 -20.81
C LEU A 393 -16.46 -24.16 -19.90
N ILE A 394 -16.06 -24.15 -18.62
CA ILE A 394 -16.42 -25.18 -17.65
C ILE A 394 -17.26 -24.57 -16.53
N PHE A 395 -18.50 -25.03 -16.38
CA PHE A 395 -19.40 -24.65 -15.30
C PHE A 395 -19.19 -25.53 -14.07
N LEU A 396 -18.98 -24.88 -12.92
CA LEU A 396 -18.73 -25.52 -11.63
C LEU A 396 -20.01 -25.75 -10.79
N ASP A 397 -21.18 -25.59 -11.40
CA ASP A 397 -22.48 -25.77 -10.75
C ASP A 397 -23.44 -26.64 -11.58
N ILE A 398 -24.54 -27.05 -10.93
CA ILE A 398 -25.52 -28.00 -11.49
C ILE A 398 -26.60 -27.28 -12.31
N ASN A 399 -26.84 -25.99 -12.04
CA ASN A 399 -27.94 -25.20 -12.59
C ASN A 399 -27.50 -24.30 -13.77
N SER A 400 -26.79 -24.86 -14.75
CA SER A 400 -26.40 -24.11 -15.94
C SER A 400 -27.59 -23.96 -16.90
N ASP A 401 -28.36 -22.90 -16.76
CA ASP A 401 -29.35 -22.56 -17.78
C ASP A 401 -28.63 -22.05 -19.04
N LYS A 402 -29.01 -22.55 -20.22
CA LYS A 402 -28.31 -22.24 -21.50
C LYS A 402 -28.48 -20.78 -21.94
N SER A 403 -29.25 -19.97 -21.22
CA SER A 403 -29.52 -18.57 -21.53
C SER A 403 -28.32 -17.65 -21.34
N THR A 404 -27.36 -18.00 -20.47
CA THR A 404 -26.16 -17.20 -20.14
C THR A 404 -25.07 -17.20 -21.23
N LEU A 405 -25.36 -17.81 -22.39
CA LEU A 405 -24.39 -18.15 -23.44
C LEU A 405 -24.73 -17.53 -24.81
N ARG A 406 -25.66 -16.57 -24.87
CA ARG A 406 -26.10 -15.95 -26.13
C ARG A 406 -24.98 -15.10 -26.73
N GLY A 407 -24.13 -15.68 -27.57
CA GLY A 407 -23.10 -14.96 -28.34
C GLY A 407 -21.72 -15.61 -28.35
N ILE A 408 -21.48 -16.64 -27.53
CA ILE A 408 -20.20 -17.37 -27.52
C ILE A 408 -20.26 -18.45 -28.62
N VAL A 409 -19.58 -18.22 -29.74
CA VAL A 409 -19.51 -19.15 -30.89
C VAL A 409 -18.24 -20.00 -30.78
N ASP A 410 -18.28 -21.25 -31.23
CA ASP A 410 -17.13 -22.18 -31.31
C ASP A 410 -16.40 -22.51 -29.99
N THR A 411 -17.05 -22.31 -28.84
CA THR A 411 -16.54 -22.73 -27.51
C THR A 411 -17.23 -24.02 -27.05
N GLN A 412 -16.45 -25.02 -26.63
CA GLN A 412 -16.97 -26.24 -26.04
C GLN A 412 -17.34 -25.99 -24.58
N ILE A 413 -18.54 -26.43 -24.18
CA ILE A 413 -19.08 -26.20 -22.83
C ILE A 413 -19.15 -27.51 -22.08
N TYR A 414 -18.72 -27.48 -20.82
CA TYR A 414 -18.75 -28.59 -19.88
C TYR A 414 -19.44 -28.17 -18.59
N HIS A 415 -20.02 -29.14 -17.90
CA HIS A 415 -20.79 -28.96 -16.67
C HIS A 415 -20.30 -29.90 -15.57
N LEU A 416 -20.71 -29.63 -14.32
CA LEU A 416 -20.31 -30.41 -13.16
C LEU A 416 -20.56 -31.93 -13.30
N LEU A 417 -21.65 -32.30 -13.98
CA LEU A 417 -22.00 -33.71 -14.22
C LEU A 417 -21.06 -34.42 -15.20
N ASP A 418 -20.37 -33.70 -16.07
CA ASP A 418 -19.50 -34.28 -17.10
C ASP A 418 -18.23 -34.89 -16.50
N PHE A 419 -17.82 -34.42 -15.32
CA PHE A 419 -16.63 -34.91 -14.63
C PHE A 419 -16.92 -35.64 -13.31
N ALA A 420 -18.15 -35.63 -12.82
CA ALA A 420 -18.54 -36.26 -11.56
C ALA A 420 -18.27 -37.79 -11.50
N ASN A 421 -18.19 -38.45 -12.66
CA ASN A 421 -17.91 -39.89 -12.79
C ASN A 421 -16.47 -40.22 -13.22
N LEU A 422 -15.60 -39.21 -13.41
CA LEU A 422 -14.20 -39.46 -13.75
C LEU A 422 -13.45 -40.07 -12.55
N SER A 423 -12.31 -40.71 -12.84
CA SER A 423 -11.51 -41.36 -11.79
C SER A 423 -11.12 -40.35 -10.70
N PRO A 424 -11.38 -40.65 -9.42
CA PRO A 424 -11.06 -39.76 -8.31
C PRO A 424 -9.58 -39.87 -7.86
N GLU A 425 -8.79 -40.76 -8.47
CA GLU A 425 -7.38 -40.97 -8.13
C GLU A 425 -6.50 -39.79 -8.55
N ASN A 426 -5.39 -39.58 -7.82
CA ASN A 426 -4.42 -38.54 -8.13
C ASN A 426 -3.84 -38.70 -9.56
N LEU A 427 -3.57 -37.58 -10.22
CA LEU A 427 -2.92 -37.56 -11.52
C LEU A 427 -1.40 -37.49 -11.31
N GLU A 428 -0.65 -38.20 -12.16
CA GLU A 428 0.81 -38.09 -12.22
C GLU A 428 1.19 -37.08 -13.32
N ILE A 429 1.33 -35.81 -12.95
CA ILE A 429 1.81 -34.75 -13.85
C ILE A 429 3.11 -34.20 -13.27
N ASN A 430 4.13 -34.11 -14.11
CA ASN A 430 5.44 -33.61 -13.71
C ASN A 430 5.43 -32.08 -13.64
N VAL A 431 5.30 -31.55 -12.43
CA VAL A 431 5.38 -30.12 -12.10
C VAL A 431 6.27 -29.99 -10.87
N SER A 432 7.14 -29.00 -10.88
CA SER A 432 8.14 -28.73 -9.86
C SER A 432 7.97 -27.34 -9.25
N GLY A 433 8.75 -27.05 -8.21
CA GLY A 433 8.74 -25.75 -7.55
C GLY A 433 9.16 -24.56 -8.43
N ILE A 434 9.89 -24.78 -9.52
CA ILE A 434 10.31 -23.69 -10.42
C ILE A 434 9.22 -23.30 -11.43
N ASP A 435 8.19 -24.13 -11.58
CA ASP A 435 7.10 -23.90 -12.52
C ASP A 435 6.10 -22.86 -11.97
N PRO A 436 5.42 -22.09 -12.84
CA PRO A 436 4.39 -21.13 -12.44
C PRO A 436 3.20 -21.84 -11.77
N ALA A 437 2.66 -21.24 -10.71
CA ALA A 437 1.49 -21.73 -9.98
C ALA A 437 0.25 -20.86 -10.25
N TYR A 438 0.43 -19.54 -10.26
CA TYR A 438 -0.64 -18.58 -10.50
C TYR A 438 -0.15 -17.29 -11.11
N MET A 439 -1.09 -16.54 -11.67
CA MET A 439 -0.89 -15.16 -12.11
C MET A 439 -1.99 -14.28 -11.53
N ILE A 440 -1.59 -13.25 -10.78
CA ILE A 440 -2.50 -12.25 -10.21
C ILE A 440 -2.34 -10.94 -10.99
N TYR A 441 -3.45 -10.35 -11.40
CA TYR A 441 -3.44 -9.03 -12.02
C TYR A 441 -3.42 -7.93 -10.95
N THR A 442 -2.51 -6.99 -11.09
CA THR A 442 -2.43 -5.75 -10.29
C THR A 442 -2.79 -4.55 -11.16
N SER A 443 -3.07 -3.40 -10.53
CA SER A 443 -3.20 -2.11 -11.22
C SER A 443 -1.93 -1.77 -12.02
N GLY A 444 -2.06 -0.96 -13.07
CA GLY A 444 -0.93 -0.64 -13.95
C GLY A 444 -0.90 0.82 -14.37
N SER A 445 0.27 1.45 -14.22
CA SER A 445 0.50 2.89 -14.48
C SER A 445 0.15 3.37 -15.90
N THR A 446 -0.03 2.45 -16.85
CA THR A 446 -0.43 2.73 -18.24
C THR A 446 -1.94 2.74 -18.46
N GLY A 447 -2.76 2.63 -17.41
CA GLY A 447 -4.22 2.53 -17.54
C GLY A 447 -4.75 1.09 -17.64
N LEU A 448 -3.87 0.08 -17.68
CA LEU A 448 -4.22 -1.32 -17.91
C LEU A 448 -3.56 -2.24 -16.87
N PRO A 449 -4.27 -3.25 -16.35
CA PRO A 449 -3.74 -4.12 -15.31
C PRO A 449 -2.60 -5.02 -15.83
N LYS A 450 -1.67 -5.39 -14.94
CA LYS A 450 -0.49 -6.21 -15.26
C LYS A 450 -0.54 -7.53 -14.50
N GLY A 451 -0.34 -8.66 -15.18
CA GLY A 451 -0.34 -9.99 -14.55
C GLY A 451 1.03 -10.35 -13.98
N ALA A 452 1.18 -10.41 -12.66
CA ALA A 452 2.39 -10.87 -11.97
C ALA A 452 2.37 -12.40 -11.81
N ILE A 453 3.43 -13.07 -12.25
CA ILE A 453 3.50 -14.54 -12.27
C ILE A 453 4.32 -15.06 -11.10
N ILE A 454 3.73 -15.93 -10.28
CA ILE A 454 4.40 -16.56 -9.13
C ILE A 454 4.59 -18.05 -9.36
N ARG A 455 5.74 -18.56 -8.89
CA ARG A 455 6.12 -19.97 -8.95
C ARG A 455 5.58 -20.76 -7.75
N HIS A 456 5.41 -22.06 -7.94
CA HIS A 456 5.06 -22.98 -6.86
C HIS A 456 5.99 -22.85 -5.63
N GLY A 457 7.30 -22.87 -5.85
CA GLY A 457 8.30 -22.79 -4.79
C GLY A 457 8.26 -21.45 -4.03
N GLY A 458 7.90 -20.35 -4.69
CA GLY A 458 7.72 -19.04 -4.03
C GLY A 458 6.54 -19.05 -3.08
N ALA A 459 5.38 -19.54 -3.54
CA ALA A 459 4.19 -19.68 -2.72
C ALA A 459 4.39 -20.66 -1.55
N ILE A 460 5.06 -21.79 -1.79
CA ILE A 460 5.40 -22.77 -0.75
C ILE A 460 6.36 -22.16 0.27
N ASN A 461 7.38 -21.42 -0.18
CA ASN A 461 8.32 -20.75 0.72
C ASN A 461 7.59 -19.79 1.66
N HIS A 462 6.70 -18.95 1.12
CA HIS A 462 5.87 -18.05 1.92
C HIS A 462 5.05 -18.85 2.96
N ILE A 463 4.27 -19.85 2.51
CA ILE A 463 3.41 -20.64 3.39
C ILE A 463 4.20 -21.31 4.54
N TYR A 464 5.33 -21.94 4.23
CA TYR A 464 6.16 -22.61 5.24
C TYR A 464 6.92 -21.63 6.14
N ALA A 465 7.32 -20.46 5.63
CA ALA A 465 7.90 -19.42 6.46
C ALA A 465 6.90 -18.92 7.51
N GLN A 466 5.62 -18.80 7.13
CA GLN A 466 4.55 -18.45 8.09
C GLN A 466 4.32 -19.56 9.12
N PHE A 467 4.33 -20.83 8.71
CA PHE A 467 4.24 -21.95 9.67
C PHE A 467 5.37 -21.93 10.71
N ASP A 468 6.61 -21.70 10.25
CA ASP A 468 7.79 -21.66 11.13
C ASP A 468 7.73 -20.49 12.11
N VAL A 469 7.38 -19.29 11.66
CA VAL A 469 7.42 -18.08 12.50
C VAL A 469 6.21 -17.96 13.42
N LEU A 470 5.02 -18.34 12.96
CA LEU A 470 3.78 -18.27 13.75
C LEU A 470 3.49 -19.58 14.51
N GLU A 471 4.39 -20.56 14.41
CA GLU A 471 4.30 -21.88 15.04
C GLU A 471 2.94 -22.56 14.75
N LEU A 472 2.48 -22.46 13.50
CA LEU A 472 1.19 -23.00 13.08
C LEU A 472 1.27 -24.52 12.95
N THR A 473 0.20 -25.20 13.38
CA THR A 473 0.12 -26.67 13.37
C THR A 473 -1.18 -27.15 12.72
N GLU A 474 -1.47 -28.45 12.80
CA GLU A 474 -2.70 -29.06 12.28
C GLU A 474 -3.99 -28.51 12.94
N ASP A 475 -3.89 -27.82 14.07
CA ASP A 475 -5.02 -27.13 14.71
C ASP A 475 -5.42 -25.81 14.02
N LEU A 476 -4.69 -25.41 12.98
CA LEU A 476 -4.94 -24.22 12.18
C LEU A 476 -6.37 -24.22 11.61
N THR A 477 -7.17 -23.26 12.05
CA THR A 477 -8.45 -22.91 11.43
C THR A 477 -8.37 -21.49 10.90
N PHE A 478 -8.32 -21.35 9.58
CA PHE A 478 -8.07 -20.08 8.92
C PHE A 478 -9.31 -19.56 8.20
N LEU A 479 -9.66 -18.31 8.47
CA LEU A 479 -10.71 -17.60 7.75
C LEU A 479 -10.21 -17.12 6.38
N GLN A 480 -10.89 -17.58 5.32
CA GLN A 480 -10.72 -17.05 3.98
C GLN A 480 -11.71 -15.90 3.78
N SER A 481 -11.16 -14.68 3.84
CA SER A 481 -11.90 -13.41 3.74
C SER A 481 -11.41 -12.52 2.60
N ALA A 482 -10.17 -12.71 2.13
CA ALA A 482 -9.60 -11.91 1.07
C ALA A 482 -10.35 -12.11 -0.27
N PRO A 483 -10.43 -11.07 -1.12
CA PRO A 483 -10.89 -11.22 -2.50
C PRO A 483 -10.07 -12.28 -3.23
N ALA A 484 -10.72 -13.12 -4.02
CA ALA A 484 -10.05 -14.23 -4.71
C ALA A 484 -9.06 -13.76 -5.81
N SER A 485 -9.17 -12.51 -6.25
CA SER A 485 -8.26 -11.84 -7.17
C SER A 485 -7.04 -11.20 -6.48
N SER A 486 -6.92 -11.31 -5.16
CA SER A 486 -5.73 -10.90 -4.39
C SER A 486 -4.87 -12.12 -4.05
N ASP A 487 -3.56 -11.92 -4.07
CA ASP A 487 -2.53 -12.83 -3.58
C ASP A 487 -2.70 -13.27 -2.13
N ILE A 488 -3.19 -12.41 -1.23
CA ILE A 488 -3.53 -12.74 0.17
C ILE A 488 -4.45 -13.98 0.23
N SER A 489 -5.36 -14.12 -0.75
CA SER A 489 -6.28 -15.26 -0.78
C SER A 489 -5.57 -16.60 -0.98
N VAL A 490 -4.38 -16.62 -1.60
CA VAL A 490 -3.61 -17.84 -1.86
C VAL A 490 -3.20 -18.51 -0.55
N TRP A 491 -2.63 -17.72 0.37
CA TRP A 491 -2.29 -18.14 1.73
C TRP A 491 -3.54 -18.64 2.48
N GLN A 492 -4.62 -17.86 2.46
CA GLN A 492 -5.87 -18.19 3.15
C GLN A 492 -6.54 -19.47 2.63
N PHE A 493 -6.49 -19.72 1.31
CA PHE A 493 -7.05 -20.94 0.71
C PHE A 493 -6.19 -22.17 0.98
N LEU A 494 -4.88 -22.07 0.74
CA LEU A 494 -4.02 -23.24 0.58
C LEU A 494 -3.25 -23.61 1.84
N ALA A 495 -2.92 -22.67 2.72
CA ALA A 495 -2.07 -22.96 3.86
C ALA A 495 -2.63 -24.07 4.78
N PRO A 496 -3.91 -24.04 5.22
CA PRO A 496 -4.43 -25.09 6.08
C PRO A 496 -4.35 -26.47 5.42
N LEU A 497 -4.53 -26.52 4.10
CA LEU A 497 -4.49 -27.75 3.30
C LEU A 497 -3.10 -28.41 3.26
N LEU A 498 -2.02 -27.69 3.55
CA LEU A 498 -0.66 -28.25 3.53
C LEU A 498 -0.23 -28.86 4.88
N ILE A 499 -0.91 -28.51 5.97
CA ILE A 499 -0.52 -28.91 7.34
C ILE A 499 -1.58 -29.75 8.09
N GLY A 500 -2.75 -29.97 7.49
CA GLY A 500 -3.85 -30.75 8.11
C GLY A 500 -4.94 -29.91 8.78
N GLY A 501 -4.83 -28.58 8.68
CA GLY A 501 -5.80 -27.63 9.21
C GLY A 501 -7.10 -27.55 8.40
N LYS A 502 -7.83 -26.46 8.60
CA LYS A 502 -9.14 -26.22 7.99
C LYS A 502 -9.29 -24.78 7.50
N THR A 503 -9.80 -24.61 6.29
CA THR A 503 -10.17 -23.31 5.72
C THR A 503 -11.67 -23.04 5.90
N ILE A 504 -12.03 -21.85 6.40
CA ILE A 504 -13.42 -21.39 6.52
C ILE A 504 -13.66 -20.30 5.49
N ILE A 505 -14.47 -20.57 4.47
CA ILE A 505 -14.74 -19.63 3.37
C ILE A 505 -16.01 -18.83 3.69
N ILE A 506 -15.90 -17.51 3.69
CA ILE A 506 -17.04 -16.59 3.87
C ILE A 506 -17.22 -15.66 2.68
N ASP A 507 -18.46 -15.28 2.37
CA ASP A 507 -18.78 -14.36 1.27
C ASP A 507 -18.41 -12.89 1.58
N THR A 508 -18.45 -12.05 0.56
CA THR A 508 -18.11 -10.61 0.67
C THR A 508 -19.04 -9.85 1.61
N ALA A 509 -20.32 -10.19 1.61
CA ALA A 509 -21.29 -9.53 2.50
C ALA A 509 -20.97 -9.81 3.97
N THR A 510 -20.54 -11.02 4.29
CA THR A 510 -20.15 -11.45 5.65
C THR A 510 -18.86 -10.76 6.09
N VAL A 511 -17.87 -10.60 5.21
CA VAL A 511 -16.61 -9.89 5.54
C VAL A 511 -16.86 -8.42 5.90
N CYS A 512 -17.77 -7.76 5.17
CA CYS A 512 -18.05 -6.34 5.36
C CYS A 512 -19.08 -6.06 6.47
N ASP A 513 -19.68 -7.10 7.04
CA ASP A 513 -20.56 -7.01 8.20
C ASP A 513 -19.77 -7.37 9.47
N PRO A 514 -19.43 -6.38 10.32
CA PRO A 514 -18.59 -6.63 11.48
C PRO A 514 -19.26 -7.55 12.53
N GLN A 515 -20.59 -7.61 12.57
CA GLN A 515 -21.31 -8.54 13.45
C GLN A 515 -21.18 -9.97 12.93
N ARG A 516 -21.54 -10.21 11.66
CA ARG A 516 -21.47 -11.56 11.07
C ARG A 516 -20.04 -12.08 11.01
N LEU A 517 -19.08 -11.21 10.73
CA LEU A 517 -17.65 -11.54 10.79
C LEU A 517 -17.26 -11.99 12.21
N PHE A 518 -17.62 -11.22 13.24
CA PHE A 518 -17.32 -11.57 14.64
C PHE A 518 -17.97 -12.92 15.04
N GLU A 519 -19.26 -13.09 14.73
CA GLU A 519 -20.01 -14.33 15.01
C GLU A 519 -19.39 -15.55 14.31
N CYS A 520 -18.91 -15.38 13.08
CA CYS A 520 -18.18 -16.42 12.36
C CYS A 520 -16.86 -16.79 13.04
N ILE A 521 -16.05 -15.78 13.41
CA ILE A 521 -14.76 -15.98 14.10
C ILE A 521 -14.97 -16.79 15.39
N GLN A 522 -16.00 -16.43 16.16
CA GLN A 522 -16.33 -17.09 17.42
C GLN A 522 -16.89 -18.51 17.21
N SER A 523 -17.89 -18.68 16.35
CA SER A 523 -18.59 -19.97 16.16
C SER A 523 -17.74 -21.03 15.47
N GLN A 524 -16.92 -20.63 14.50
CA GLN A 524 -16.04 -21.54 13.74
C GLN A 524 -14.71 -21.81 14.44
N LYS A 525 -14.48 -21.21 15.62
CA LYS A 525 -13.25 -21.35 16.42
C LYS A 525 -12.00 -21.03 15.62
N ILE A 526 -12.05 -19.91 14.89
CA ILE A 526 -10.94 -19.46 14.06
C ILE A 526 -9.69 -19.23 14.92
N THR A 527 -8.53 -19.71 14.45
CA THR A 527 -7.25 -19.58 15.18
C THR A 527 -6.39 -18.44 14.65
N ILE A 528 -6.56 -18.07 13.38
CA ILE A 528 -5.91 -16.92 12.76
C ILE A 528 -6.88 -16.21 11.81
N ILE A 529 -6.90 -14.89 11.90
CA ILE A 529 -7.53 -14.01 10.92
C ILE A 529 -6.47 -13.11 10.32
N GLU A 530 -6.66 -12.78 9.05
CA GLU A 530 -5.84 -11.81 8.34
C GLU A 530 -6.77 -10.82 7.64
N LEU A 531 -6.66 -9.56 8.04
CA LEU A 531 -7.58 -8.50 7.63
C LEU A 531 -6.79 -7.25 7.24
N VAL A 532 -7.36 -6.47 6.34
CA VAL A 532 -6.84 -5.12 6.07
C VAL A 532 -7.23 -4.18 7.23
N PRO A 533 -6.42 -3.16 7.58
CA PRO A 533 -6.71 -2.22 8.67
C PRO A 533 -8.11 -1.60 8.65
N THR A 534 -8.65 -1.32 7.47
CA THR A 534 -10.02 -0.82 7.30
C THR A 534 -11.09 -1.79 7.85
N ILE A 535 -10.97 -3.09 7.56
CA ILE A 535 -11.93 -4.12 8.05
C ILE A 535 -11.71 -4.36 9.54
N LEU A 536 -10.44 -4.39 10.00
CA LEU A 536 -10.10 -4.51 11.41
C LEU A 536 -10.71 -3.37 12.24
N THR A 537 -10.66 -2.13 11.74
CA THR A 537 -11.26 -0.96 12.41
C THR A 537 -12.76 -1.13 12.60
N SER A 538 -13.45 -1.59 11.56
CA SER A 538 -14.90 -1.86 11.61
C SER A 538 -15.24 -2.93 12.64
N LEU A 539 -14.48 -4.03 12.66
CA LEU A 539 -14.62 -5.10 13.65
C LEU A 539 -14.37 -4.60 15.07
N ILE A 540 -13.29 -3.84 15.29
CA ILE A 540 -12.91 -3.27 16.59
C ILE A 540 -13.99 -2.32 17.13
N ASN A 541 -14.60 -1.52 16.27
CA ASN A 541 -15.67 -0.61 16.67
C ASN A 541 -16.93 -1.37 17.09
N TYR A 542 -17.27 -2.45 16.39
CA TYR A 542 -18.38 -3.32 16.77
C TYR A 542 -18.15 -4.00 18.13
N VAL A 543 -17.00 -4.68 18.31
CA VAL A 543 -16.70 -5.39 19.57
C VAL A 543 -16.51 -4.45 20.76
N GLY A 544 -16.16 -3.18 20.50
CA GLY A 544 -16.11 -2.12 21.51
C GLY A 544 -17.47 -1.83 22.17
N ASN A 545 -18.57 -2.11 21.46
CA ASN A 545 -19.94 -1.94 21.97
C ASN A 545 -20.48 -3.19 22.69
N LEU A 546 -19.76 -4.31 22.63
CA LEU A 546 -20.14 -5.55 23.30
C LEU A 546 -19.64 -5.56 24.76
N SER A 547 -20.34 -6.32 25.61
CA SER A 547 -19.86 -6.63 26.96
C SER A 547 -18.58 -7.47 26.91
N THR A 548 -17.78 -7.44 27.98
CA THR A 548 -16.51 -8.17 28.04
C THR A 548 -16.68 -9.67 27.82
N ASP A 549 -17.76 -10.27 28.34
CA ASP A 549 -18.04 -11.70 28.17
C ASP A 549 -18.54 -12.03 26.75
N ALA A 550 -19.33 -11.15 26.13
CA ALA A 550 -19.87 -11.37 24.80
C ALA A 550 -18.78 -11.27 23.71
N ARG A 551 -17.73 -10.47 23.94
CA ARG A 551 -16.66 -10.25 22.96
C ARG A 551 -15.51 -11.27 23.00
N LEU A 552 -15.61 -12.36 23.75
CA LEU A 552 -14.49 -13.31 23.90
C LEU A 552 -14.22 -14.11 22.61
N LEU A 553 -12.93 -14.21 22.26
CA LEU A 553 -12.41 -15.01 21.14
C LEU A 553 -11.33 -16.01 21.62
N PRO A 554 -11.69 -17.03 22.42
CA PRO A 554 -10.73 -17.86 23.15
C PRO A 554 -9.84 -18.74 22.26
N HIS A 555 -10.23 -18.96 21.01
CA HIS A 555 -9.48 -19.78 20.04
C HIS A 555 -8.53 -18.97 19.15
N LEU A 556 -8.73 -17.64 19.08
CA LEU A 556 -7.96 -16.78 18.18
C LEU A 556 -6.56 -16.52 18.76
N LYS A 557 -5.54 -17.09 18.11
CA LYS A 557 -4.12 -16.96 18.50
C LYS A 557 -3.46 -15.76 17.84
N TRP A 558 -3.78 -15.52 16.57
CA TRP A 558 -3.13 -14.52 15.74
C TRP A 558 -4.15 -13.61 15.05
N MET A 559 -3.90 -12.31 15.12
CA MET A 559 -4.56 -11.31 14.27
C MET A 559 -3.51 -10.70 13.37
N MET A 560 -3.63 -10.91 12.07
CA MET A 560 -2.69 -10.42 11.09
C MET A 560 -3.30 -9.24 10.33
N VAL A 561 -2.47 -8.24 10.09
CA VAL A 561 -2.77 -7.09 9.22
C VAL A 561 -1.76 -7.04 8.09
N THR A 562 -2.27 -6.90 6.88
CA THR A 562 -1.47 -6.70 5.67
C THR A 562 -2.26 -5.83 4.68
N GLY A 563 -1.64 -5.50 3.54
CA GLY A 563 -2.28 -4.76 2.46
C GLY A 563 -2.41 -3.26 2.65
N GLU A 564 -2.27 -2.71 3.87
CA GLU A 564 -2.20 -1.27 4.17
C GLU A 564 -1.32 -1.00 5.40
N SER A 565 -0.85 0.24 5.57
CA SER A 565 -0.18 0.64 6.82
C SER A 565 -1.16 0.62 7.99
N VAL A 566 -0.84 -0.17 9.03
CA VAL A 566 -1.58 -0.18 10.28
C VAL A 566 -1.12 0.96 11.21
N SER A 567 -2.05 1.57 11.95
CA SER A 567 -1.72 2.60 12.94
C SER A 567 -1.38 1.99 14.30
N VAL A 568 -0.52 2.69 15.04
CA VAL A 568 -0.18 2.37 16.45
C VAL A 568 -1.44 2.31 17.31
N GLU A 569 -2.36 3.25 17.12
CA GLU A 569 -3.64 3.30 17.84
C GLU A 569 -4.47 2.03 17.61
N LEU A 570 -4.57 1.57 16.35
CA LEU A 570 -5.37 0.40 16.01
C LEU A 570 -4.81 -0.89 16.63
N VAL A 571 -3.48 -1.06 16.57
CA VAL A 571 -2.78 -2.18 17.21
C VAL A 571 -2.99 -2.15 18.73
N ASN A 572 -2.80 -1.00 19.36
CA ASN A 572 -2.97 -0.86 20.82
C ASN A 572 -4.43 -1.09 21.25
N LYS A 573 -5.40 -0.64 20.46
CA LYS A 573 -6.82 -0.87 20.70
C LYS A 573 -7.18 -2.36 20.60
N TRP A 574 -6.61 -3.08 19.64
CA TRP A 574 -6.73 -4.54 19.56
C TRP A 574 -6.18 -5.23 20.81
N LEU A 575 -4.92 -4.95 21.17
CA LEU A 575 -4.25 -5.57 22.31
C LEU A 575 -4.92 -5.24 23.65
N LYS A 576 -5.62 -4.11 23.75
CA LYS A 576 -6.46 -3.76 24.90
C LYS A 576 -7.68 -4.67 25.03
N PHE A 577 -8.30 -5.08 23.92
CA PHE A 577 -9.46 -5.98 23.93
C PHE A 577 -9.05 -7.45 24.01
N TYR A 578 -7.95 -7.83 23.35
CA TYR A 578 -7.47 -9.20 23.22
C TYR A 578 -5.99 -9.33 23.61
N PRO A 579 -5.62 -9.17 24.90
CA PRO A 579 -4.23 -9.16 25.33
C PRO A 579 -3.48 -10.48 25.14
N GLN A 580 -4.20 -11.58 24.90
CA GLN A 580 -3.63 -12.90 24.63
C GLN A 580 -3.49 -13.20 23.13
N THR A 581 -4.08 -12.38 22.25
CA THR A 581 -4.04 -12.57 20.80
C THR A 581 -3.06 -11.59 20.20
N LYS A 582 -1.89 -12.10 19.83
CA LYS A 582 -0.80 -11.29 19.28
C LYS A 582 -1.17 -10.72 17.91
N VAL A 583 -0.63 -9.55 17.60
CA VAL A 583 -0.80 -8.90 16.29
C VAL A 583 0.40 -9.23 15.41
N VAL A 584 0.17 -9.52 14.14
CA VAL A 584 1.21 -9.68 13.12
C VAL A 584 1.03 -8.55 12.11
N ASN A 585 2.00 -7.63 12.03
CA ASN A 585 2.05 -6.66 10.94
C ASN A 585 2.91 -7.23 9.82
N ALA A 586 2.29 -7.57 8.70
CA ALA A 586 2.93 -8.18 7.56
C ALA A 586 2.94 -7.25 6.35
N TYR A 587 3.91 -7.45 5.47
CA TYR A 587 4.07 -6.65 4.28
C TYR A 587 4.70 -7.48 3.17
N GLY A 588 4.11 -7.38 1.98
CA GLY A 588 4.82 -7.62 0.74
C GLY A 588 4.03 -7.25 -0.51
N PRO A 589 4.70 -7.28 -1.67
CA PRO A 589 4.10 -7.07 -2.98
C PRO A 589 3.75 -8.40 -3.66
N THR A 590 2.73 -8.38 -4.52
CA THR A 590 2.29 -9.52 -5.33
C THR A 590 3.40 -10.17 -6.14
N GLU A 591 4.36 -9.39 -6.60
CA GLU A 591 5.53 -9.80 -7.38
C GLU A 591 6.55 -10.64 -6.59
N ALA A 592 6.40 -10.71 -5.27
CA ALA A 592 7.29 -11.43 -4.36
C ALA A 592 6.58 -12.50 -3.50
N ALA A 593 5.44 -13.02 -3.98
CA ALA A 593 4.64 -14.08 -3.36
C ALA A 593 4.07 -13.69 -1.99
N ASP A 594 3.16 -12.71 -2.02
CA ASP A 594 2.45 -12.17 -0.86
C ASP A 594 3.40 -11.44 0.11
N ASP A 595 3.42 -11.77 1.41
CA ASP A 595 4.32 -11.10 2.34
C ASP A 595 5.79 -11.51 2.21
N ILE A 596 6.68 -10.54 2.41
CA ILE A 596 8.14 -10.69 2.43
C ILE A 596 8.77 -10.29 3.77
N THR A 597 8.04 -9.55 4.62
CA THR A 597 8.45 -9.21 5.99
C THR A 597 7.31 -9.36 6.97
N GLN A 598 7.64 -9.59 8.24
CA GLN A 598 6.65 -9.54 9.32
C GLN A 598 7.20 -9.09 10.68
N LEU A 599 6.35 -8.43 11.46
CA LEU A 599 6.57 -8.06 12.87
C LEU A 599 5.48 -8.67 13.75
N ILE A 600 5.88 -9.45 14.76
CA ILE A 600 4.99 -9.91 15.82
C ILE A 600 4.98 -8.86 16.95
N ILE A 601 3.78 -8.46 17.36
CA ILE A 601 3.52 -7.46 18.39
C ILE A 601 2.65 -8.11 19.47
N ASP A 602 3.24 -8.30 20.66
CA ASP A 602 2.60 -8.95 21.81
C ASP A 602 2.37 -8.00 22.99
N HIS A 603 2.73 -6.72 22.85
CA HIS A 603 2.50 -5.68 23.83
C HIS A 603 2.20 -4.34 23.16
N PRO A 604 1.47 -3.44 23.85
CA PRO A 604 1.17 -2.11 23.31
C PRO A 604 2.45 -1.33 22.94
N LEU A 605 2.41 -0.68 21.78
CA LEU A 605 3.46 0.17 21.26
C LEU A 605 3.38 1.58 21.88
N PRO A 606 4.49 2.35 21.92
CA PRO A 606 4.47 3.75 22.37
C PRO A 606 3.49 4.60 21.55
N GLU A 607 2.57 5.32 22.20
CA GLU A 607 1.49 6.08 21.53
C GLU A 607 1.99 7.16 20.57
N ASN A 608 3.18 7.71 20.81
CA ASN A 608 3.79 8.76 20.01
C ASN A 608 4.67 8.25 18.86
N LEU A 609 4.75 6.93 18.64
CA LEU A 609 5.52 6.35 17.55
C LEU A 609 4.91 6.73 16.19
N CYS A 610 5.74 7.11 15.21
CA CYS A 610 5.26 7.51 13.88
C CYS A 610 4.54 6.39 13.13
N THR A 611 5.12 5.19 13.13
CA THR A 611 4.66 4.06 12.32
C THR A 611 4.79 2.75 13.08
N VAL A 612 4.08 1.72 12.63
CA VAL A 612 4.34 0.34 13.06
C VAL A 612 5.33 -0.28 12.08
N PRO A 613 6.52 -0.74 12.51
CA PRO A 613 7.47 -1.39 11.61
C PRO A 613 6.86 -2.61 10.91
N ILE A 614 7.28 -2.86 9.68
CA ILE A 614 6.85 -4.03 8.88
C ILE A 614 7.68 -5.29 9.19
N GLY A 615 8.67 -5.14 10.07
CA GLY A 615 9.39 -6.25 10.68
C GLY A 615 10.56 -6.76 9.86
N LYS A 616 10.86 -8.06 10.01
CA LYS A 616 12.07 -8.70 9.45
C LYS A 616 11.76 -9.53 8.22
N PRO A 617 12.75 -9.76 7.34
CA PRO A 617 12.63 -10.69 6.21
C PRO A 617 12.11 -12.07 6.60
N LEU A 618 11.12 -12.57 5.86
CA LEU A 618 10.72 -13.98 5.92
C LEU A 618 11.85 -14.90 5.43
N ALA A 619 11.77 -16.17 5.82
CA ALA A 619 12.80 -17.15 5.49
C ALA A 619 13.08 -17.25 3.98
N ASN A 620 14.37 -17.40 3.65
CA ASN A 620 14.90 -17.51 2.30
C ASN A 620 14.67 -16.29 1.38
N LEU A 621 14.42 -15.12 1.96
CA LEU A 621 14.37 -13.83 1.25
C LEU A 621 15.54 -12.95 1.70
N ASN A 622 16.12 -12.21 0.76
CA ASN A 622 17.10 -11.17 1.07
C ASN A 622 16.50 -9.80 0.74
N LEU A 623 16.48 -8.91 1.73
CA LEU A 623 15.98 -7.56 1.62
C LEU A 623 17.14 -6.56 1.59
N TYR A 624 16.96 -5.50 0.82
CA TYR A 624 17.91 -4.41 0.67
C TYR A 624 17.17 -3.07 0.68
N ILE A 625 17.79 -2.04 1.25
CA ILE A 625 17.34 -0.65 1.15
C ILE A 625 18.35 0.08 0.29
N LEU A 626 17.90 0.52 -0.89
CA LEU A 626 18.79 0.99 -1.96
C LEU A 626 18.46 2.42 -2.39
N ASP A 627 19.48 3.16 -2.81
CA ASP A 627 19.29 4.48 -3.42
C ASP A 627 18.95 4.38 -4.93
N SER A 628 18.72 5.53 -5.56
CA SER A 628 18.43 5.61 -7.00
C SER A 628 19.60 5.19 -7.92
N GLN A 629 20.78 4.95 -7.37
CA GLN A 629 21.98 4.42 -8.07
C GLN A 629 22.21 2.94 -7.72
N MET A 630 21.25 2.27 -7.09
CA MET A 630 21.33 0.87 -6.66
C MET A 630 22.44 0.59 -5.63
N GLN A 631 22.87 1.60 -4.88
CA GLN A 631 23.83 1.46 -3.79
C GLN A 631 23.11 1.16 -2.47
N LEU A 632 23.75 0.39 -1.59
CA LEU A 632 23.25 0.18 -0.24
C LEU A 632 23.20 1.49 0.53
N LEU A 633 22.18 1.61 1.38
CA LEU A 633 22.04 2.70 2.33
C LEU A 633 22.30 2.24 3.77
N PRO A 634 22.88 3.11 4.63
CA PRO A 634 23.08 2.82 6.06
C PRO A 634 21.78 2.48 6.79
N ILE A 635 21.91 1.86 7.96
CA ILE A 635 20.79 1.70 8.88
C ILE A 635 20.25 3.09 9.26
N GLY A 636 18.94 3.27 9.20
CA GLY A 636 18.24 4.54 9.46
C GLY A 636 18.06 5.44 8.24
N PHE A 637 18.73 5.16 7.11
CA PHE A 637 18.59 5.97 5.89
C PHE A 637 17.40 5.48 5.05
N PRO A 638 16.54 6.39 4.56
CA PRO A 638 15.42 6.03 3.71
C PRO A 638 15.88 5.70 2.29
N GLY A 639 15.35 4.61 1.75
CA GLY A 639 15.58 4.19 0.37
C GLY A 639 14.53 3.21 -0.12
N GLU A 640 14.68 2.76 -1.36
CA GLU A 640 13.76 1.81 -1.97
C GLU A 640 13.93 0.42 -1.37
N ILE A 641 12.83 -0.17 -0.88
CA ILE A 641 12.78 -1.56 -0.43
C ILE A 641 12.91 -2.45 -1.66
N CYS A 642 13.87 -3.37 -1.60
CA CYS A 642 14.22 -4.28 -2.69
C CYS A 642 14.31 -5.71 -2.15
N VAL A 643 13.81 -6.69 -2.90
CA VAL A 643 13.76 -8.10 -2.46
C VAL A 643 14.34 -9.05 -3.50
N SER A 644 15.09 -10.06 -3.04
CA SER A 644 15.52 -11.24 -3.83
C SER A 644 15.21 -12.52 -3.06
N GLY A 645 15.22 -13.68 -3.74
CA GLY A 645 15.00 -14.98 -3.09
C GLY A 645 13.83 -15.78 -3.68
N PHE A 646 13.33 -16.77 -2.95
CA PHE A 646 12.29 -17.68 -3.47
C PHE A 646 10.98 -16.99 -3.80
N GLY A 647 10.59 -15.96 -3.04
CA GLY A 647 9.34 -15.22 -3.25
C GLY A 647 9.29 -14.49 -4.58
N VAL A 648 10.44 -14.06 -5.13
CA VAL A 648 10.47 -13.27 -6.36
C VAL A 648 9.93 -14.07 -7.55
N GLY A 649 8.90 -13.49 -8.17
CA GLY A 649 8.17 -14.05 -9.31
C GLY A 649 8.96 -14.04 -10.63
N LEU A 650 8.28 -14.42 -11.71
CA LEU A 650 8.84 -14.52 -13.06
C LEU A 650 8.75 -13.21 -13.87
N GLY A 651 8.19 -12.15 -13.28
CA GLY A 651 7.91 -10.89 -13.95
C GLY A 651 6.45 -10.71 -14.32
N TYR A 652 6.20 -9.75 -15.21
CA TYR A 652 4.86 -9.43 -15.69
C TYR A 652 4.57 -10.08 -17.05
N TRP A 653 3.42 -10.75 -17.15
CA TRP A 653 2.97 -11.41 -18.37
C TRP A 653 2.88 -10.42 -19.54
N GLN A 654 3.51 -10.77 -20.66
CA GLN A 654 3.57 -9.99 -21.90
C GLN A 654 4.00 -8.52 -21.74
N ASN A 655 4.70 -8.17 -20.66
CA ASN A 655 5.12 -6.81 -20.39
C ASN A 655 6.61 -6.76 -20.03
N GLN A 656 7.46 -6.97 -21.05
CA GLN A 656 8.91 -6.99 -20.89
C GLN A 656 9.48 -5.64 -20.42
N ILE A 657 8.84 -4.52 -20.79
CA ILE A 657 9.28 -3.18 -20.37
C ILE A 657 9.15 -3.04 -18.86
N SER A 658 7.96 -3.30 -18.29
CA SER A 658 7.75 -3.25 -16.84
C SER A 658 8.56 -4.31 -16.10
N THR A 659 8.77 -5.47 -16.73
CA THR A 659 9.58 -6.54 -16.13
C THR A 659 11.03 -6.11 -15.99
N LYS A 660 11.66 -5.61 -17.06
CA LYS A 660 13.06 -5.16 -17.01
C LYS A 660 13.28 -3.93 -16.13
N SER A 661 12.26 -3.08 -15.95
CA SER A 661 12.37 -1.91 -15.07
C SER A 661 12.25 -2.26 -13.59
N SER A 662 11.55 -3.36 -13.25
CA SER A 662 11.25 -3.73 -11.86
C SER A 662 12.04 -4.94 -11.36
N PHE A 663 12.41 -5.86 -12.25
CA PHE A 663 13.19 -7.06 -11.98
C PHE A 663 14.58 -6.88 -12.60
N ILE A 664 15.54 -6.47 -11.78
CA ILE A 664 16.88 -6.06 -12.22
C ILE A 664 17.93 -7.06 -11.73
N PRO A 665 19.10 -7.16 -12.40
CA PRO A 665 20.19 -8.01 -11.93
C PRO A 665 20.59 -7.69 -10.50
N ASN A 666 20.82 -8.71 -9.67
CA ASN A 666 21.21 -8.55 -8.27
C ASN A 666 22.71 -8.22 -8.15
N PRO A 667 23.10 -6.99 -7.76
CA PRO A 667 24.51 -6.63 -7.58
C PRO A 667 25.13 -7.26 -6.33
N PHE A 668 24.32 -7.84 -5.44
CA PHE A 668 24.74 -8.44 -4.17
C PHE A 668 24.72 -9.96 -4.18
N ILE A 669 24.66 -10.59 -5.37
CA ILE A 669 24.55 -12.05 -5.51
C ILE A 669 25.61 -12.84 -4.74
N ASN A 670 26.84 -12.30 -4.62
CA ASN A 670 27.94 -12.94 -3.89
C ASN A 670 27.71 -13.01 -2.37
N TYR A 671 26.79 -12.20 -1.84
CA TYR A 671 26.42 -12.17 -0.42
C TYR A 671 25.11 -12.91 -0.14
N ALA A 672 24.28 -13.09 -1.16
CA ALA A 672 23.02 -13.79 -1.04
C ALA A 672 23.28 -15.28 -0.72
N LYS A 673 22.94 -15.71 0.50
CA LYS A 673 22.88 -17.14 0.79
C LYS A 673 21.65 -17.70 0.09
N ALA A 674 21.82 -18.75 -0.69
CA ALA A 674 20.76 -19.32 -1.52
C ALA A 674 20.74 -20.85 -1.40
N LEU A 675 19.54 -21.43 -1.36
CA LEU A 675 19.35 -22.86 -1.58
C LEU A 675 19.27 -23.14 -3.09
N PRO A 676 19.52 -24.38 -3.55
CA PRO A 676 19.27 -24.76 -4.94
C PRO A 676 17.84 -24.40 -5.38
N GLY A 677 17.68 -23.83 -6.57
CA GLY A 677 16.37 -23.39 -7.10
C GLY A 677 15.91 -21.99 -6.66
N THR A 678 16.66 -21.32 -5.76
CA THR A 678 16.39 -19.92 -5.41
C THR A 678 16.66 -19.01 -6.62
N ASN A 679 15.77 -18.04 -6.87
CA ASN A 679 16.05 -17.00 -7.85
C ASN A 679 16.73 -15.81 -7.15
N THR A 680 18.05 -15.87 -7.02
CA THR A 680 18.87 -14.76 -6.47
C THR A 680 19.52 -13.89 -7.54
N ASP A 681 19.38 -14.26 -8.81
CA ASP A 681 19.97 -13.53 -9.94
C ASP A 681 19.33 -12.15 -10.12
N PHE A 682 18.10 -11.99 -9.62
CA PHE A 682 17.32 -10.77 -9.74
C PHE A 682 16.88 -10.23 -8.38
N ILE A 683 16.81 -8.90 -8.32
CA ILE A 683 16.10 -8.15 -7.29
C ILE A 683 14.81 -7.62 -7.91
N TYR A 684 13.70 -7.75 -7.18
CA TYR A 684 12.49 -6.98 -7.44
C TYR A 684 12.52 -5.66 -6.67
N LYS A 685 12.36 -4.57 -7.41
CA LYS A 685 12.19 -3.20 -6.92
C LYS A 685 10.73 -2.96 -6.57
N THR A 686 10.45 -2.72 -5.29
CA THR A 686 9.05 -2.61 -4.82
C THR A 686 8.41 -1.26 -5.20
N GLY A 687 9.21 -0.20 -5.36
CA GLY A 687 8.72 1.19 -5.41
C GLY A 687 8.28 1.74 -4.05
N ASP A 688 8.49 0.99 -2.97
CA ASP A 688 8.19 1.39 -1.60
C ASP A 688 9.44 2.00 -0.93
N LEU A 689 9.25 3.10 -0.21
CA LEU A 689 10.28 3.75 0.58
C LEU A 689 10.29 3.15 1.99
N GLY A 690 11.46 2.75 2.47
CA GLY A 690 11.65 2.24 3.82
C GLY A 690 13.06 2.47 4.34
N ARG A 691 13.28 2.13 5.61
CA ARG A 691 14.61 2.16 6.24
C ARG A 691 14.80 0.99 7.19
N TRP A 692 16.03 0.50 7.29
CA TRP A 692 16.41 -0.45 8.33
C TRP A 692 16.43 0.24 9.70
N LEU A 693 15.91 -0.47 10.71
CA LEU A 693 16.09 -0.16 12.12
C LEU A 693 17.28 -0.97 12.68
N PRO A 694 17.91 -0.52 13.79
CA PRO A 694 19.08 -1.17 14.36
C PRO A 694 18.90 -2.63 14.79
N ASP A 695 17.66 -3.05 15.01
CA ASP A 695 17.30 -4.41 15.41
C ASP A 695 17.02 -5.34 14.21
N GLY A 696 17.19 -4.84 12.99
CA GLY A 696 16.91 -5.55 11.75
C GLY A 696 15.43 -5.58 11.37
N ASN A 697 14.58 -4.78 12.02
CA ASN A 697 13.23 -4.50 11.49
C ASN A 697 13.31 -3.44 10.39
N ILE A 698 12.35 -3.44 9.47
CA ILE A 698 12.19 -2.39 8.46
C ILE A 698 11.02 -1.50 8.86
N GLU A 699 11.22 -0.19 8.73
CA GLU A 699 10.15 0.80 8.81
C GLU A 699 9.68 1.17 7.40
N PHE A 700 8.37 1.09 7.15
CA PHE A 700 7.75 1.53 5.91
C PHE A 700 7.41 3.02 6.00
N LEU A 701 7.88 3.80 5.02
CA LEU A 701 7.79 5.26 5.01
C LEU A 701 6.83 5.81 3.95
N GLY A 702 6.37 4.96 3.05
CA GLY A 702 5.43 5.33 1.99
C GLY A 702 5.85 4.80 0.63
N ARG A 703 5.28 5.38 -0.43
CA ARG A 703 5.62 5.09 -1.82
C ARG A 703 6.57 6.14 -2.36
N ILE A 704 7.49 5.71 -3.24
CA ILE A 704 8.35 6.62 -4.01
C ILE A 704 7.53 7.26 -5.14
N ASP A 705 6.55 6.53 -5.66
CA ASP A 705 5.63 6.99 -6.68
C ASP A 705 4.26 7.39 -6.08
N HIS A 706 3.28 7.60 -6.95
CA HIS A 706 1.92 7.99 -6.58
C HIS A 706 0.98 6.80 -6.40
N GLN A 707 1.48 5.57 -6.25
CA GLN A 707 0.61 4.46 -5.91
C GLN A 707 0.10 4.60 -4.49
N VAL A 708 -1.07 4.01 -4.24
CA VAL A 708 -1.67 4.02 -2.91
C VAL A 708 -2.27 2.65 -2.61
N LYS A 709 -2.37 2.34 -1.33
CA LYS A 709 -3.05 1.14 -0.82
C LYS A 709 -4.35 1.58 -0.17
N ILE A 710 -5.49 1.18 -0.74
CA ILE A 710 -6.83 1.54 -0.26
C ILE A 710 -7.71 0.29 -0.23
N ARG A 711 -8.27 0.01 0.94
CA ARG A 711 -9.05 -1.19 1.27
C ARG A 711 -8.29 -2.49 0.96
N GLY A 712 -6.98 -2.48 1.13
CA GLY A 712 -6.06 -3.58 0.77
C GLY A 712 -5.74 -3.71 -0.72
N PHE A 713 -6.34 -2.88 -1.59
CA PHE A 713 -6.02 -2.88 -3.01
C PHE A 713 -4.87 -1.93 -3.30
N ARG A 714 -3.91 -2.40 -4.09
CA ARG A 714 -2.90 -1.56 -4.73
C ARG A 714 -3.57 -0.81 -5.89
N ILE A 715 -3.47 0.51 -5.87
CA ILE A 715 -4.08 1.40 -6.87
C ILE A 715 -3.02 2.35 -7.42
N GLU A 716 -2.90 2.37 -8.75
CA GLU A 716 -2.15 3.41 -9.47
C GLU A 716 -3.08 4.61 -9.68
N LEU A 717 -2.77 5.75 -9.06
CA LEU A 717 -3.57 6.97 -9.29
C LEU A 717 -3.51 7.39 -10.77
N GLY A 718 -2.36 7.17 -11.42
CA GLY A 718 -2.16 7.39 -12.85
C GLY A 718 -3.07 6.54 -13.75
N GLU A 719 -3.53 5.35 -13.33
CA GLU A 719 -4.50 4.55 -14.11
C GLU A 719 -5.84 5.29 -14.20
N ILE A 720 -6.25 5.94 -13.11
CA ILE A 720 -7.49 6.73 -13.03
C ILE A 720 -7.34 8.04 -13.80
N GLU A 721 -6.23 8.76 -13.58
CA GLU A 721 -5.91 10.03 -14.26
C GLU A 721 -5.87 9.82 -15.79
N THR A 722 -5.21 8.76 -16.26
CA THR A 722 -5.13 8.42 -17.69
C THR A 722 -6.50 8.17 -18.30
N LEU A 723 -7.40 7.48 -17.58
CA LEU A 723 -8.75 7.22 -18.06
C LEU A 723 -9.60 8.48 -18.06
N LEU A 724 -9.57 9.28 -17.00
CA LEU A 724 -10.27 10.57 -16.93
C LEU A 724 -9.88 11.50 -18.08
N ASN A 725 -8.58 11.60 -18.38
CA ASN A 725 -8.06 12.39 -19.50
C ASN A 725 -8.47 11.86 -20.89
N GLN A 726 -9.06 10.67 -21.00
CA GLN A 726 -9.68 10.18 -22.24
C GLN A 726 -11.12 10.68 -22.42
N HIS A 727 -11.75 11.26 -21.39
CA HIS A 727 -13.11 11.79 -21.48
C HIS A 727 -13.10 13.11 -22.26
N PRO A 728 -13.96 13.31 -23.29
CA PRO A 728 -13.92 14.50 -24.15
C PRO A 728 -14.10 15.85 -23.43
N ALA A 729 -14.78 15.83 -22.29
CA ALA A 729 -15.05 17.02 -21.48
C ALA A 729 -13.97 17.31 -20.42
N VAL A 730 -12.95 16.47 -20.26
CA VAL A 730 -11.85 16.66 -19.31
C VAL A 730 -10.63 17.18 -20.06
N ASP A 731 -10.09 18.30 -19.62
CA ASP A 731 -8.86 18.89 -20.17
C ASP A 731 -7.62 18.42 -19.39
N ASP A 732 -7.72 18.42 -18.07
CA ASP A 732 -6.68 17.90 -17.17
C ASP A 732 -7.30 17.35 -15.88
N CYS A 733 -6.57 16.47 -15.19
CA CYS A 733 -7.00 15.96 -13.90
C CYS A 733 -5.84 15.47 -13.03
N VAL A 734 -6.07 15.45 -11.72
CA VAL A 734 -5.18 14.81 -10.75
C VAL A 734 -6.00 14.03 -9.73
N VAL A 735 -5.56 12.83 -9.41
CA VAL A 735 -6.19 12.01 -8.36
C VAL A 735 -5.25 11.93 -7.17
N VAL A 736 -5.81 12.15 -5.98
CA VAL A 736 -5.08 12.10 -4.71
C VAL A 736 -5.86 11.29 -3.68
N THR A 737 -5.20 10.96 -2.57
CA THR A 737 -5.89 10.38 -1.42
C THR A 737 -6.22 11.45 -0.40
N HIS A 738 -7.41 11.33 0.17
CA HIS A 738 -7.87 12.15 1.27
C HIS A 738 -8.21 11.24 2.46
N LYS A 739 -7.82 11.66 3.67
CA LYS A 739 -8.09 10.93 4.90
C LYS A 739 -9.34 11.50 5.56
N GLU A 740 -10.37 10.69 5.74
CA GLU A 740 -11.61 11.09 6.42
C GLU A 740 -11.41 11.26 7.93
N ALA A 741 -12.38 11.89 8.60
CA ALA A 741 -12.39 12.06 10.06
C ALA A 741 -12.27 10.74 10.85
N GLN A 742 -12.74 9.62 10.28
CA GLN A 742 -12.64 8.28 10.87
C GLN A 742 -11.29 7.59 10.58
N GLY A 743 -10.41 8.24 9.82
CA GLY A 743 -9.07 7.78 9.50
C GLY A 743 -8.95 6.93 8.23
N ASN A 744 -10.05 6.62 7.55
CA ASN A 744 -10.05 5.88 6.28
C ASN A 744 -9.52 6.74 5.14
N LEU A 745 -8.74 6.13 4.24
CA LEU A 745 -8.30 6.76 3.00
C LEU A 745 -9.35 6.57 1.90
N GLN A 746 -9.62 7.64 1.15
CA GLN A 746 -10.49 7.63 -0.02
C GLN A 746 -9.83 8.37 -1.20
N LEU A 747 -10.27 8.06 -2.41
CA LEU A 747 -9.83 8.71 -3.63
C LEU A 747 -10.65 9.97 -3.92
N VAL A 748 -9.96 11.07 -4.25
CA VAL A 748 -10.57 12.32 -4.70
C VAL A 748 -9.96 12.70 -6.04
N ALA A 749 -10.82 12.91 -7.04
CA ALA A 749 -10.42 13.38 -8.36
C ALA A 749 -10.66 14.88 -8.50
N TYR A 750 -9.61 15.63 -8.81
CA TYR A 750 -9.69 17.04 -9.16
C TYR A 750 -9.64 17.15 -10.67
N VAL A 751 -10.65 17.79 -11.25
CA VAL A 751 -10.90 17.76 -12.70
C VAL A 751 -11.03 19.17 -13.23
N VAL A 752 -10.29 19.48 -14.30
CA VAL A 752 -10.44 20.71 -15.08
C VAL A 752 -11.29 20.37 -16.30
N ALA A 753 -12.47 21.00 -16.38
CA ALA A 753 -13.36 20.82 -17.53
C ALA A 753 -12.84 21.58 -18.75
N ASN A 754 -12.98 20.99 -19.93
CA ASN A 754 -12.79 21.69 -21.18
C ASN A 754 -13.85 22.81 -21.30
N HIS A 755 -13.42 24.05 -21.53
CA HIS A 755 -14.28 25.25 -21.61
C HIS A 755 -15.44 25.17 -22.62
N GLN A 756 -15.42 24.21 -23.55
CA GLN A 756 -16.47 24.00 -24.55
C GLN A 756 -17.53 22.96 -24.17
N SER A 757 -17.36 22.26 -23.04
CA SER A 757 -18.23 21.15 -22.61
C SER A 757 -18.79 21.40 -21.21
N VAL A 758 -20.08 21.10 -21.01
CA VAL A 758 -20.69 21.00 -19.68
C VAL A 758 -20.66 19.53 -19.30
N VAL A 759 -20.00 19.20 -18.19
CA VAL A 759 -19.91 17.82 -17.69
C VAL A 759 -20.33 17.78 -16.22
N SER A 760 -21.17 16.81 -15.88
CA SER A 760 -21.59 16.60 -14.49
C SER A 760 -20.65 15.63 -13.78
N ILE A 761 -20.56 15.72 -12.44
CA ILE A 761 -19.82 14.74 -11.62
C ILE A 761 -20.36 13.32 -11.84
N SER A 762 -21.68 13.20 -11.95
CA SER A 762 -22.35 11.93 -12.23
C SER A 762 -21.91 11.31 -13.56
N GLU A 763 -21.73 12.11 -14.61
CA GLU A 763 -21.24 11.66 -15.91
C GLU A 763 -19.79 11.12 -15.83
N LEU A 764 -18.87 11.88 -15.22
CA LEU A 764 -17.48 11.46 -15.03
C LEU A 764 -17.36 10.17 -14.21
N ARG A 765 -18.16 10.07 -13.14
CA ARG A 765 -18.19 8.88 -12.28
C ARG A 765 -18.72 7.67 -13.05
N ASN A 766 -19.77 7.82 -13.84
CA ASN A 766 -20.33 6.73 -14.64
C ASN A 766 -19.34 6.27 -15.72
N PHE A 767 -18.68 7.20 -16.40
CA PHE A 767 -17.62 6.89 -17.36
C PHE A 767 -16.46 6.08 -16.74
N LEU A 768 -16.06 6.40 -15.51
CA LEU A 768 -15.06 5.60 -14.80
C LEU A 768 -15.58 4.23 -14.38
N LYS A 769 -16.83 4.13 -13.88
CA LYS A 769 -17.45 2.85 -13.48
C LYS A 769 -17.54 1.85 -14.63
N GLU A 770 -17.67 2.32 -15.88
CA GLU A 770 -17.67 1.46 -17.06
C GLU A 770 -16.31 0.79 -17.32
N LYS A 771 -15.21 1.35 -16.80
CA LYS A 771 -13.83 0.95 -17.15
C LYS A 771 -13.02 0.44 -15.97
N LEU A 772 -13.32 0.93 -14.77
CA LEU A 772 -12.57 0.67 -13.55
C LEU A 772 -13.37 -0.17 -12.55
N PRO A 773 -12.70 -1.04 -11.78
CA PRO A 773 -13.31 -1.65 -10.60
C PRO A 773 -13.82 -0.58 -9.62
N ASP A 774 -14.89 -0.88 -8.90
CA ASP A 774 -15.52 0.05 -7.95
C ASP A 774 -14.54 0.66 -6.92
N TYR A 775 -13.55 -0.10 -6.47
CA TYR A 775 -12.57 0.37 -5.49
C TYR A 775 -11.58 1.41 -6.05
N MET A 776 -11.48 1.55 -7.38
CA MET A 776 -10.65 2.54 -8.07
C MET A 776 -11.44 3.79 -8.46
N VAL A 777 -12.77 3.79 -8.36
CA VAL A 777 -13.59 4.95 -8.69
C VAL A 777 -13.50 5.98 -7.56
N PRO A 778 -13.13 7.25 -7.85
CA PRO A 778 -13.06 8.31 -6.85
C PRO A 778 -14.37 8.48 -6.06
N ALA A 779 -14.25 8.61 -4.75
CA ALA A 779 -15.39 8.86 -3.86
C ALA A 779 -15.91 10.28 -4.03
N ALA A 780 -15.01 11.25 -4.27
CA ALA A 780 -15.36 12.64 -4.55
C ALA A 780 -14.72 13.13 -5.85
N PHE A 781 -15.41 14.06 -6.51
CA PHE A 781 -14.93 14.80 -7.67
C PHE A 781 -15.01 16.28 -7.37
N MET A 782 -13.95 17.01 -7.65
CA MET A 782 -13.86 18.46 -7.44
C MET A 782 -13.53 19.13 -8.77
N MET A 783 -14.44 19.97 -9.24
CA MET A 783 -14.22 20.76 -10.45
C MET A 783 -13.35 21.97 -10.12
N LEU A 784 -12.26 22.14 -10.87
CA LEU A 784 -11.36 23.29 -10.75
C LEU A 784 -11.32 24.07 -12.08
N GLU A 785 -11.12 25.38 -12.00
CA GLU A 785 -10.85 26.20 -13.19
C GLU A 785 -9.48 25.88 -13.79
N ALA A 786 -8.49 25.56 -12.94
CA ALA A 786 -7.16 25.09 -13.32
C ALA A 786 -6.55 24.29 -12.17
N LEU A 787 -5.64 23.36 -12.48
CA LEU A 787 -4.86 22.69 -11.44
C LEU A 787 -3.86 23.68 -10.83
N PRO A 788 -3.69 23.71 -9.49
CA PRO A 788 -2.65 24.51 -8.87
C PRO A 788 -1.30 23.97 -9.33
N LEU A 789 -0.44 24.85 -9.85
CA LEU A 789 0.91 24.49 -10.28
C LEU A 789 1.94 25.04 -9.30
N ALA A 790 2.91 24.22 -8.94
CA ALA A 790 4.12 24.66 -8.29
C ALA A 790 4.93 25.57 -9.23
N PRO A 791 5.88 26.39 -8.72
CA PRO A 791 6.77 27.19 -9.56
C PRO A 791 7.55 26.39 -10.62
N SER A 792 7.69 25.07 -10.43
CA SER A 792 8.30 24.12 -11.38
C SER A 792 7.41 23.75 -12.58
N GLY A 793 6.15 24.21 -12.60
CA GLY A 793 5.16 23.86 -13.62
C GLY A 793 4.51 22.48 -13.43
N LYS A 794 4.83 21.76 -12.34
CA LYS A 794 4.15 20.52 -11.93
C LYS A 794 2.92 20.85 -11.08
N VAL A 795 1.93 19.94 -11.04
CA VAL A 795 0.76 20.07 -10.17
C VAL A 795 1.19 20.07 -8.68
N ASP A 796 0.83 21.12 -7.96
CA ASP A 796 1.01 21.23 -6.52
C ASP A 796 -0.15 20.51 -5.79
N ARG A 797 0.05 19.22 -5.52
CA ARG A 797 -0.94 18.39 -4.82
C ARG A 797 -1.23 18.87 -3.39
N LYS A 798 -0.33 19.63 -2.75
CA LYS A 798 -0.53 20.16 -1.38
C LYS A 798 -1.42 21.40 -1.39
N ALA A 799 -1.43 22.16 -2.49
CA ALA A 799 -2.29 23.31 -2.71
C ALA A 799 -3.69 22.96 -3.21
N LEU A 800 -3.99 21.68 -3.43
CA LEU A 800 -5.34 21.24 -3.81
C LEU A 800 -6.34 21.56 -2.68
N PRO A 801 -7.50 22.14 -3.01
CA PRO A 801 -8.51 22.47 -2.01
C PRO A 801 -9.01 21.21 -1.31
N GLN A 802 -9.21 21.27 0.01
CA GLN A 802 -9.72 20.12 0.76
C GLN A 802 -11.21 19.90 0.39
N PRO A 803 -11.66 18.65 0.24
CA PRO A 803 -13.09 18.37 0.07
C PRO A 803 -13.80 18.70 1.40
N ASP A 804 -14.52 19.83 1.44
CA ASP A 804 -15.21 20.25 2.66
C ASP A 804 -16.25 19.20 3.10
N HIS A 805 -16.15 18.79 4.37
CA HIS A 805 -17.17 18.00 5.06
C HIS A 805 -18.41 18.87 5.25
N LEU A 806 -19.31 18.93 4.26
CA LEU A 806 -20.73 19.27 4.37
C LEU A 806 -21.26 19.43 2.94
N ARG A 807 -21.87 18.35 2.41
CA ARG A 807 -22.70 18.37 1.20
C ARG A 807 -21.95 18.96 -0.02
N PRO A 808 -21.34 18.16 -0.92
CA PRO A 808 -21.09 18.68 -2.26
C PRO A 808 -22.42 19.27 -2.72
N GLU A 809 -22.43 20.52 -3.20
CA GLU A 809 -23.65 21.24 -3.56
C GLU A 809 -24.43 20.37 -4.56
N LEU A 810 -25.32 19.54 -4.04
CA LEU A 810 -26.18 18.70 -4.85
C LEU A 810 -27.06 19.69 -5.62
N GLU A 811 -26.94 19.68 -6.95
CA GLU A 811 -27.80 20.49 -7.83
C GLU A 811 -29.29 20.15 -7.62
N SER A 812 -29.61 19.02 -6.98
CA SER A 812 -30.96 18.53 -6.72
C SER A 812 -31.62 19.19 -5.49
N ALA A 813 -32.86 19.62 -5.66
CA ALA A 813 -33.69 20.10 -4.57
C ALA A 813 -33.98 18.96 -3.56
N TYR A 814 -33.92 19.25 -2.26
CA TYR A 814 -34.23 18.27 -1.22
C TYR A 814 -35.69 17.80 -1.30
N VAL A 815 -35.91 16.49 -1.45
CA VAL A 815 -37.24 15.86 -1.46
C VAL A 815 -37.37 14.88 -0.30
N MET A 816 -38.42 15.03 0.52
CA MET A 816 -38.64 14.19 1.72
C MET A 816 -39.15 12.78 1.36
N PRO A 817 -38.81 11.73 2.17
CA PRO A 817 -39.34 10.38 1.99
C PRO A 817 -40.86 10.34 2.25
N GLN A 818 -41.59 9.69 1.35
CA GLN A 818 -43.05 9.62 1.37
C GLN A 818 -43.56 8.23 1.79
N THR A 819 -42.87 7.17 1.36
CA THR A 819 -43.26 5.77 1.65
C THR A 819 -42.50 5.18 2.85
N GLU A 820 -43.03 4.12 3.46
CA GLU A 820 -42.33 3.43 4.56
C GLU A 820 -40.97 2.84 4.11
N ILE A 821 -40.88 2.34 2.88
CA ILE A 821 -39.61 1.84 2.30
C ILE A 821 -38.60 2.99 2.17
N GLU A 822 -39.02 4.14 1.64
CA GLU A 822 -38.15 5.33 1.53
C GLU A 822 -37.68 5.84 2.91
N LYS A 823 -38.53 5.78 3.94
CA LYS A 823 -38.16 6.15 5.32
C LYS A 823 -37.12 5.21 5.91
N VAL A 824 -37.27 3.90 5.68
CA VAL A 824 -36.28 2.90 6.14
C VAL A 824 -34.93 3.13 5.44
N ILE A 825 -34.93 3.27 4.12
CA ILE A 825 -33.70 3.49 3.34
C ILE A 825 -33.02 4.80 3.75
N THR A 826 -33.74 5.91 3.83
CA THR A 826 -33.18 7.21 4.27
C THR A 826 -32.58 7.14 5.67
N THR A 827 -33.25 6.48 6.63
CA THR A 827 -32.74 6.33 8.01
C THR A 827 -31.43 5.54 8.04
N VAL A 828 -31.37 4.43 7.30
CA VAL A 828 -30.17 3.60 7.22
C VAL A 828 -29.03 4.38 6.56
N TRP A 829 -29.31 5.12 5.49
CA TRP A 829 -28.31 5.95 4.80
C TRP A 829 -27.80 7.09 5.69
N GLN A 830 -28.67 7.83 6.38
CA GLN A 830 -28.28 8.89 7.32
C GLN A 830 -27.30 8.38 8.37
N LYS A 831 -27.60 7.22 8.96
CA LYS A 831 -26.76 6.60 9.98
C LYS A 831 -25.42 6.11 9.43
N ALA A 832 -25.43 5.47 8.27
CA ALA A 832 -24.23 4.87 7.67
C ALA A 832 -23.29 5.91 7.04
N LEU A 833 -23.84 6.94 6.41
CA LEU A 833 -23.09 8.04 5.80
C LEU A 833 -22.75 9.17 6.79
N ASN A 834 -23.32 9.13 8.00
CA ASN A 834 -23.20 10.17 9.01
C ASN A 834 -23.60 11.57 8.48
N VAL A 835 -24.72 11.63 7.76
CA VAL A 835 -25.29 12.86 7.19
C VAL A 835 -26.63 13.20 7.86
N GLU A 836 -26.87 14.48 8.14
CA GLU A 836 -28.07 14.92 8.86
C GLU A 836 -29.37 14.71 8.06
N LYS A 837 -29.34 14.89 6.74
CA LYS A 837 -30.52 14.77 5.85
C LYS A 837 -30.15 14.04 4.57
N VAL A 838 -31.01 13.08 4.19
CA VAL A 838 -30.98 12.39 2.89
C VAL A 838 -32.33 12.63 2.21
N GLY A 839 -32.31 13.29 1.05
CA GLY A 839 -33.44 13.43 0.15
C GLY A 839 -33.65 12.17 -0.70
N ILE A 840 -34.86 11.94 -1.20
CA ILE A 840 -35.13 10.70 -1.95
C ILE A 840 -34.43 10.63 -3.31
N GLU A 841 -34.08 11.78 -3.89
CA GLU A 841 -33.33 11.89 -5.14
C GLU A 841 -31.83 12.10 -4.91
N ASP A 842 -31.39 12.14 -3.65
CA ASP A 842 -29.96 12.25 -3.35
C ASP A 842 -29.29 10.93 -3.76
N ASN A 843 -28.22 11.05 -4.55
CA ASN A 843 -27.44 9.90 -4.97
C ASN A 843 -26.52 9.46 -3.82
N PHE A 844 -26.54 8.17 -3.49
CA PHE A 844 -25.73 7.55 -2.45
C PHE A 844 -24.26 7.96 -2.53
N PHE A 845 -23.70 7.90 -3.74
CA PHE A 845 -22.29 8.14 -3.97
C PHE A 845 -21.96 9.64 -3.94
N GLU A 846 -22.91 10.51 -4.26
CA GLU A 846 -22.74 11.97 -4.13
C GLU A 846 -22.77 12.40 -2.66
N LEU A 847 -23.48 11.66 -1.81
CA LEU A 847 -23.46 11.86 -0.35
C LEU A 847 -22.20 11.32 0.34
N GLY A 848 -21.16 10.93 -0.41
CA GLY A 848 -19.92 10.35 0.12
C GLY A 848 -19.98 8.84 0.32
N GLY A 849 -21.03 8.17 -0.17
CA GLY A 849 -21.16 6.72 -0.12
C GLY A 849 -20.15 6.01 -1.03
N HIS A 850 -19.67 4.87 -0.57
CA HIS A 850 -18.75 4.01 -1.33
C HIS A 850 -19.03 2.52 -1.03
N SER A 851 -18.40 1.60 -1.76
CA SER A 851 -18.72 0.16 -1.73
C SER A 851 -18.74 -0.47 -0.34
N LEU A 852 -17.84 -0.09 0.56
CA LEU A 852 -17.86 -0.59 1.95
C LEU A 852 -19.10 -0.11 2.74
N ILE A 853 -19.46 1.18 2.67
CA ILE A 853 -20.69 1.70 3.29
C ILE A 853 -21.91 1.07 2.61
N MET A 854 -21.86 0.87 1.28
CA MET A 854 -22.92 0.19 0.52
C MET A 854 -23.15 -1.23 1.03
N LEU A 855 -22.07 -1.99 1.29
CA LEU A 855 -22.13 -3.33 1.85
C LEU A 855 -22.67 -3.35 3.29
N GLN A 856 -22.32 -2.35 4.11
CA GLN A 856 -22.88 -2.20 5.46
C GLN A 856 -24.38 -1.90 5.43
N ILE A 857 -24.80 -0.97 4.57
CA ILE A 857 -26.21 -0.64 4.34
C ILE A 857 -26.96 -1.84 3.78
N TYR A 858 -26.36 -2.56 2.82
CA TYR A 858 -26.92 -3.78 2.24
C TYR A 858 -27.28 -4.79 3.32
N SER A 859 -26.35 -5.05 4.26
CA SER A 859 -26.62 -6.01 5.33
C SER A 859 -27.78 -5.56 6.23
N GLN A 860 -27.81 -4.27 6.61
CA GLN A 860 -28.90 -3.70 7.43
C GLN A 860 -30.25 -3.71 6.70
N LEU A 861 -30.28 -3.29 5.43
CA LEU A 861 -31.51 -3.26 4.63
C LEU A 861 -32.04 -4.67 4.37
N ARG A 862 -31.17 -5.65 4.18
CA ARG A 862 -31.56 -7.06 3.99
C ARG A 862 -32.26 -7.64 5.22
N GLU A 863 -31.93 -7.18 6.42
CA GLU A 863 -32.61 -7.61 7.66
C GLU A 863 -33.93 -6.86 7.89
N LEU A 864 -33.98 -5.57 7.51
CA LEU A 864 -35.14 -4.71 7.74
C LEU A 864 -36.21 -4.83 6.65
N LEU A 865 -35.85 -5.32 5.46
CA LEU A 865 -36.76 -5.44 4.31
C LEU A 865 -37.01 -6.91 3.98
N PRO A 866 -38.27 -7.32 3.77
CA PRO A 866 -38.65 -8.74 3.64
C PRO A 866 -38.28 -9.41 2.29
N LYS A 867 -37.27 -8.94 1.54
CA LYS A 867 -37.03 -9.36 0.13
C LYS A 867 -35.57 -9.62 -0.25
N LYS A 868 -35.37 -10.31 -1.39
CA LYS A 868 -34.06 -10.57 -2.04
C LYS A 868 -33.49 -9.30 -2.68
N LEU A 869 -33.09 -8.34 -1.86
CA LEU A 869 -32.18 -7.29 -2.31
C LEU A 869 -30.83 -7.94 -2.65
N SER A 870 -30.27 -7.67 -3.82
CA SER A 870 -28.89 -8.00 -4.19
C SER A 870 -28.00 -6.77 -4.11
N LEU A 871 -26.70 -6.97 -3.89
CA LEU A 871 -25.75 -5.86 -3.86
C LEU A 871 -25.70 -5.14 -5.23
N MET A 872 -25.82 -5.89 -6.32
CA MET A 872 -25.82 -5.37 -7.69
C MET A 872 -26.98 -4.38 -7.91
N GLU A 873 -28.16 -4.65 -7.35
CA GLU A 873 -29.30 -3.73 -7.40
C GLU A 873 -29.04 -2.43 -6.64
N MET A 874 -28.34 -2.47 -5.51
CA MET A 874 -27.97 -1.25 -4.78
C MET A 874 -27.01 -0.35 -5.56
N PHE A 875 -26.11 -0.94 -6.36
CA PHE A 875 -25.26 -0.17 -7.26
C PHE A 875 -26.04 0.37 -8.47
N LYS A 876 -27.02 -0.40 -8.97
CA LYS A 876 -27.86 -0.05 -10.11
C LYS A 876 -28.88 1.05 -9.80
N TYR A 877 -29.38 1.11 -8.57
CA TYR A 877 -30.39 2.07 -8.13
C TYR A 877 -29.82 2.96 -7.01
N PRO A 878 -28.98 3.95 -7.37
CA PRO A 878 -28.17 4.70 -6.41
C PRO A 878 -28.93 5.83 -5.70
N THR A 879 -30.23 5.96 -5.88
CA THR A 879 -31.07 6.93 -5.14
C THR A 879 -32.12 6.18 -4.32
N VAL A 880 -32.58 6.79 -3.24
CA VAL A 880 -33.65 6.20 -2.42
C VAL A 880 -34.92 5.98 -3.26
N SER A 881 -35.27 6.94 -4.13
CA SER A 881 -36.47 6.88 -4.98
C SER A 881 -36.41 5.70 -5.97
N THR A 882 -35.27 5.49 -6.61
CA THR A 882 -35.09 4.41 -7.60
C THR A 882 -35.02 3.05 -6.92
N LEU A 883 -34.33 2.95 -5.78
CA LEU A 883 -34.25 1.72 -5.00
C LEU A 883 -35.61 1.34 -4.40
N ALA A 884 -36.34 2.31 -3.84
CA ALA A 884 -37.68 2.09 -3.30
C ALA A 884 -38.68 1.67 -4.41
N LYS A 885 -38.60 2.28 -5.60
CA LYS A 885 -39.41 1.87 -6.76
C LYS A 885 -39.12 0.45 -7.19
N PHE A 886 -37.84 0.08 -7.34
CA PHE A 886 -37.44 -1.28 -7.68
C PHE A 886 -38.01 -2.30 -6.68
N LEU A 887 -37.84 -2.04 -5.38
CA LEU A 887 -38.38 -2.88 -4.30
C LEU A 887 -39.91 -2.97 -4.32
N SER A 888 -40.58 -1.91 -4.76
CA SER A 888 -42.05 -1.81 -4.86
C SER A 888 -42.60 -2.53 -6.09
N GLU A 889 -41.98 -2.41 -7.26
CA GLU A 889 -42.42 -2.99 -8.54
C GLU A 889 -42.33 -4.53 -8.56
N GLU A 890 -41.29 -5.10 -7.94
CA GLU A 890 -41.23 -6.56 -7.73
C GLU A 890 -42.30 -7.07 -6.73
N SER A 891 -42.86 -6.20 -5.88
CA SER A 891 -43.98 -6.60 -5.00
C SER A 891 -45.23 -6.88 -5.81
N ASN A 892 -45.47 -6.08 -6.84
CA ASN A 892 -46.66 -6.19 -7.67
C ASN A 892 -46.55 -7.36 -8.66
N SER A 893 -45.36 -7.72 -9.14
CA SER A 893 -45.18 -8.86 -10.06
C SER A 893 -45.44 -10.21 -9.38
N ASP A 894 -45.03 -10.39 -8.12
CA ASP A 894 -45.34 -11.59 -7.34
C ASP A 894 -46.81 -11.64 -6.87
N PHE A 895 -47.41 -10.49 -6.54
CA PHE A 895 -48.85 -10.41 -6.23
C PHE A 895 -49.73 -10.72 -7.44
N ILE A 896 -49.27 -10.38 -8.65
CA ILE A 896 -49.93 -10.75 -9.91
C ILE A 896 -49.75 -12.26 -10.17
N ARG A 897 -48.57 -12.85 -9.92
CA ARG A 897 -48.32 -14.29 -10.08
C ARG A 897 -49.12 -15.16 -9.10
N GLU A 898 -49.25 -14.77 -7.84
CA GLU A 898 -50.08 -15.50 -6.86
C GLU A 898 -51.59 -15.40 -7.17
N ASN A 899 -52.05 -14.26 -7.70
CA ASN A 899 -53.42 -14.10 -8.18
C ASN A 899 -53.71 -14.89 -9.47
N ASP A 900 -52.72 -15.06 -10.34
CA ASP A 900 -52.84 -15.86 -11.56
C ASP A 900 -52.82 -17.37 -11.28
N GLU A 901 -52.01 -17.81 -10.30
CA GLU A 901 -52.03 -19.19 -9.81
C GLU A 901 -53.32 -19.56 -9.06
N SER A 902 -53.84 -18.67 -8.21
CA SER A 902 -55.10 -18.90 -7.51
C SER A 902 -56.28 -18.90 -8.48
N SER A 903 -56.28 -18.03 -9.49
CA SER A 903 -57.26 -18.03 -10.58
C SER A 903 -57.22 -19.32 -11.43
N LYS A 904 -56.03 -19.83 -11.74
CA LYS A 904 -55.85 -21.13 -12.43
C LYS A 904 -56.29 -22.31 -11.57
N LYS A 905 -56.03 -22.30 -10.25
CA LYS A 905 -56.51 -23.34 -9.31
C LYS A 905 -58.03 -23.34 -9.17
N ILE A 906 -58.68 -22.17 -9.17
CA ILE A 906 -60.15 -22.05 -9.13
C ILE A 906 -60.78 -22.53 -10.46
N ALA A 907 -60.15 -22.21 -11.61
CA ALA A 907 -60.60 -22.69 -12.92
C ALA A 907 -60.48 -24.23 -13.05
N ALA A 908 -59.35 -24.81 -12.60
CA ALA A 908 -59.13 -26.26 -12.57
C ALA A 908 -60.10 -26.97 -11.60
N GLY A 909 -60.43 -26.34 -10.46
CA GLY A 909 -61.44 -26.81 -9.52
C GLY A 909 -62.86 -26.85 -10.12
N LYS A 910 -63.27 -25.80 -10.83
CA LYS A 910 -64.57 -25.76 -11.54
C LYS A 910 -64.65 -26.77 -12.68
N GLN A 911 -63.55 -27.02 -13.38
CA GLN A 911 -63.49 -28.01 -14.47
C GLN A 911 -63.57 -29.46 -13.94
N ARG A 912 -62.90 -29.76 -12.81
CA ARG A 912 -63.03 -31.05 -12.10
C ARG A 912 -64.42 -31.29 -11.52
N LEU A 913 -65.10 -30.24 -11.05
CA LEU A 913 -66.49 -30.32 -10.58
C LEU A 913 -67.47 -30.62 -11.74
N LYS A 914 -67.26 -30.00 -12.91
CA LYS A 914 -68.04 -30.24 -14.13
C LYS A 914 -67.87 -31.67 -14.65
N GLN A 915 -66.64 -32.21 -14.63
CA GLN A 915 -66.36 -33.60 -15.01
C GLN A 915 -66.96 -34.61 -14.03
N ARG A 916 -66.92 -34.33 -12.71
CA ARG A 916 -67.58 -35.19 -11.70
C ARG A 916 -69.10 -35.17 -11.77
N LEU A 917 -69.71 -34.06 -12.19
CA LEU A 917 -71.17 -33.96 -12.39
C LEU A 917 -71.62 -34.64 -13.69
N GLN A 918 -70.75 -34.74 -14.71
CA GLN A 918 -71.02 -35.51 -15.94
C GLN A 918 -70.82 -37.01 -15.79
N GLN A 919 -70.06 -37.48 -14.79
CA GLN A 919 -69.92 -38.90 -14.46
C GLN A 919 -71.00 -39.43 -13.49
N LYS A 920 -71.89 -38.57 -12.99
CA LYS A 920 -73.02 -38.92 -12.10
C LYS A 920 -74.40 -38.79 -12.75
N LYS A 921 -74.44 -38.58 -14.07
CA LYS A 921 -75.60 -38.81 -14.95
C LYS A 921 -75.24 -39.95 -15.87
#